data_AF-A0A8B6HDJ1-F1
#
_entry.id   AF-A0A8B6HDJ1-F1
#
_cell.length_a   1.000
_cell.length_b   1.000
_cell.length_c   1.000
_cell.angle_alpha   90.00
_cell.angle_beta   90.00
_cell.angle_gamma   90.00
#
_symmetry.space_group_name_H-M   'P 1'
#
loop_
_entity.id
_entity.type
_entity.pdbx_description
1 polymer ?
#
loop_
_entity_poly.entity_id
_entity_poly.type
_entity_poly.pdbx_seq_one_letter_code
_entity_poly.pdbx_strand_id
1 'polypeptide(L)'
;MVMHVELQATCSSLGYIEGNKYVKEPDCLEAIKDLIRFLKREDDSFEIRRELGNAQIVQNDLLHIIKWYSHDEKLFDAVIRLLVNLTQPAILCFNNTVPTEKTIRNIYIEIESILQSYKEAFVDEELFNALTQKLGDLLKLDWEHRQEEDRLLIERILILIRNVLHVPPNEDREQRTDDDATVHDQVIWAIHCTGLEDLLLYIASSEDERNFSMHILEIVSLMFREQNPEILQLSGVQRSMTEKEKDESNQAVKTEMGGWGLRFSQDLVQINARVAPPEKIMQRYDAVLNYKQEDADWSRDMRGKELVTPVDLQRWVIVFTRKNSVMAQDLVQTLSKVGPPMGMRIAQPTPCEIPDDRNDSYLSALRQQVQQDTQMALCILPTNRKDRYDAIKKFCCVDHPVPSQVVVGRTLSKKQMLMSVATKIAIQLNCKLGGEVWHLEIPLKNLMVIGIDSYHDSAKKGRSVGGVVASINPALTRYYSRCTFQHSMQELSDGLKLKGLMVVGIDTYHDSAKKGRSVGGIVCSMNRNLTRYYSSTTFQMQTQELVDGACIKLRGALEKYHEVNGALPERIIVFRDGVGDGQLQAVHEHEIPQMIDCFKKAGGTEYSPKVGVVVVKKRINTRFFASLNRGQLGNPPPGTIIDTEVTKPEWYDFFLVSQSVRQGTVTPTHYNVVWDTTGLKPDHMQRLTYKMCHLYYNWPGTIRVPAPCQYAHKLAFLVGQSIHRDPSPALADRLYFL
;
A
#
# COMPACT_ATOMS: atom_id res chain seq x y z
N MET A 1 -40.22 6.76 -42.32
CA MET A 1 -39.96 6.50 -43.76
C MET A 1 -39.39 7.73 -44.47
N VAL A 2 -40.04 8.91 -44.45
CA VAL A 2 -39.47 10.15 -45.08
C VAL A 2 -38.15 10.58 -44.43
N MET A 3 -38.09 10.62 -43.10
CA MET A 3 -36.88 11.01 -42.35
C MET A 3 -35.68 10.07 -42.61
N HIS A 4 -35.92 8.77 -42.80
CA HIS A 4 -34.87 7.78 -43.06
C HIS A 4 -34.25 7.94 -44.46
N VAL A 5 -35.07 8.29 -45.47
CA VAL A 5 -34.58 8.55 -46.83
C VAL A 5 -33.78 9.85 -46.87
N GLU A 6 -34.24 10.88 -46.17
CA GLU A 6 -33.51 12.15 -46.03
C GLU A 6 -32.16 11.93 -45.32
N LEU A 7 -32.14 11.19 -44.20
CA LEU A 7 -30.92 10.90 -43.45
C LEU A 7 -29.90 10.13 -44.30
N GLN A 8 -30.32 9.09 -45.03
CA GLN A 8 -29.43 8.33 -45.92
C GLN A 8 -28.88 9.19 -47.06
N ALA A 9 -29.71 10.05 -47.66
CA ALA A 9 -29.28 10.97 -48.69
C ALA A 9 -28.23 11.95 -48.15
N THR A 10 -28.45 12.50 -46.94
CA THR A 10 -27.48 13.37 -46.27
C THR A 10 -26.16 12.64 -45.98
N CYS A 11 -26.18 11.39 -45.52
CA CYS A 11 -24.96 10.61 -45.31
C CYS A 11 -24.19 10.37 -46.62
N SER A 12 -24.91 10.13 -47.73
CA SER A 12 -24.29 9.92 -49.05
C SER A 12 -23.62 11.18 -49.59
N SER A 13 -24.02 12.36 -49.13
CA SER A 13 -23.43 13.65 -49.46
C SER A 13 -22.18 14.01 -48.64
N LEU A 14 -21.64 13.09 -47.82
CA LEU A 14 -20.41 13.33 -47.07
C LEU A 14 -19.15 13.14 -47.92
N GLY A 15 -19.11 12.09 -48.74
CA GLY A 15 -17.92 11.71 -49.52
C GLY A 15 -17.80 10.21 -49.71
N TYR A 16 -16.64 9.80 -50.24
CA TYR A 16 -16.29 8.40 -50.46
C TYR A 16 -14.77 8.20 -50.44
N ILE A 17 -14.34 6.97 -50.21
CA ILE A 17 -12.93 6.59 -50.32
C ILE A 17 -12.65 6.20 -51.78
N GLU A 18 -11.69 6.89 -52.41
CA GLU A 18 -11.17 6.55 -53.73
C GLU A 18 -9.67 6.20 -53.62
N GLY A 19 -9.34 4.92 -53.76
CA GLY A 19 -7.98 4.42 -53.55
C GLY A 19 -7.56 4.55 -52.07
N ASN A 20 -6.57 5.39 -51.79
CA ASN A 20 -6.03 5.61 -50.44
C ASN A 20 -6.31 7.02 -49.90
N LYS A 21 -7.36 7.68 -50.40
CA LYS A 21 -7.76 9.04 -50.01
C LYS A 21 -9.27 9.17 -49.95
N TYR A 22 -9.77 9.90 -48.96
CA TYR A 22 -11.17 10.32 -48.93
C TYR A 22 -11.39 11.55 -49.81
N VAL A 23 -12.43 11.48 -50.62
CA VAL A 23 -12.89 12.57 -51.46
C VAL A 23 -14.21 13.07 -50.88
N LYS A 24 -14.21 14.28 -50.32
CA LYS A 24 -15.44 14.93 -49.84
C LYS A 24 -16.29 15.40 -51.02
N GLU A 25 -17.61 15.26 -50.90
CA GLU A 25 -18.56 15.87 -51.84
C GLU A 25 -18.62 17.40 -51.65
N PRO A 26 -19.04 18.18 -52.68
CA PRO A 26 -19.11 19.64 -52.59
C PRO A 26 -19.95 20.16 -51.42
N ASP A 27 -21.04 19.46 -51.10
CA ASP A 27 -22.01 19.84 -50.07
C ASP A 27 -21.71 19.22 -48.69
N CYS A 28 -20.54 18.59 -48.51
CA CYS A 28 -20.15 17.89 -47.27
C CYS A 28 -20.34 18.73 -46.00
N LEU A 29 -19.98 20.02 -46.03
CA LEU A 29 -20.15 20.92 -44.87
C LEU A 29 -21.63 21.14 -44.51
N GLU A 30 -22.49 21.31 -45.51
CA GLU A 30 -23.93 21.47 -45.27
C GLU A 30 -24.56 20.15 -44.83
N ALA A 31 -24.12 19.01 -45.38
CA ALA A 31 -24.52 17.69 -44.93
C ALA A 31 -24.20 17.48 -43.44
N ILE A 32 -22.98 17.81 -42.98
CA ILE A 32 -22.61 17.74 -41.55
C ILE A 32 -23.50 18.64 -40.69
N LYS A 33 -23.79 19.87 -41.15
CA LYS A 33 -24.69 20.78 -40.43
C LYS A 33 -26.12 20.22 -40.33
N ASP A 34 -26.60 19.55 -41.37
CA ASP A 34 -27.91 18.90 -41.39
C ASP A 34 -27.95 17.69 -40.44
N LEU A 35 -26.91 16.87 -40.41
CA LEU A 35 -26.78 15.79 -39.43
C LEU A 35 -26.83 16.31 -37.98
N ILE A 36 -26.17 17.43 -37.69
CA ILE A 36 -26.25 18.10 -36.37
C ILE A 36 -27.68 18.59 -36.10
N ARG A 37 -28.40 19.11 -37.11
CA ARG A 37 -29.80 19.55 -36.96
C ARG A 37 -30.74 18.37 -36.72
N PHE A 38 -30.51 17.24 -37.35
CA PHE A 38 -31.27 16.01 -37.12
C PHE A 38 -31.08 15.53 -35.67
N LEU A 39 -29.85 15.39 -35.19
CA LEU A 39 -29.57 14.98 -33.81
C LEU A 39 -30.16 15.93 -32.75
N LYS A 40 -30.32 17.22 -33.05
CA LYS A 40 -31.00 18.18 -32.14
C LYS A 40 -32.52 17.98 -32.02
N ARG A 41 -33.13 17.28 -32.98
CA ARG A 41 -34.57 16.99 -33.02
C ARG A 41 -34.88 15.55 -32.63
N GLU A 42 -33.87 14.81 -32.18
CA GLU A 42 -33.99 13.44 -31.69
C GLU A 42 -34.97 13.37 -30.51
N ASP A 43 -35.85 12.37 -30.53
CA ASP A 43 -36.79 12.06 -29.45
C ASP A 43 -36.26 10.90 -28.58
N ASP A 44 -37.03 10.48 -27.58
CA ASP A 44 -36.64 9.41 -26.64
C ASP A 44 -36.41 8.03 -27.31
N SER A 45 -36.69 7.89 -28.61
CA SER A 45 -36.42 6.66 -29.37
C SER A 45 -34.97 6.55 -29.86
N PHE A 46 -34.25 7.69 -29.89
CA PHE A 46 -32.87 7.80 -30.37
C PHE A 46 -32.65 7.22 -31.79
N GLU A 47 -33.68 7.26 -32.65
CA GLU A 47 -33.66 6.66 -33.99
C GLU A 47 -32.53 7.24 -34.86
N ILE A 48 -32.30 8.54 -34.81
CA ILE A 48 -31.35 9.24 -35.67
C ILE A 48 -29.92 8.77 -35.39
N ARG A 49 -29.48 8.79 -34.13
CA ARG A 49 -28.15 8.32 -33.75
C ARG A 49 -27.94 6.84 -34.08
N ARG A 50 -28.97 6.02 -33.89
CA ARG A 50 -28.90 4.59 -34.18
C ARG A 50 -28.71 4.33 -35.67
N GLU A 51 -29.46 5.02 -36.53
CA GLU A 51 -29.30 4.95 -37.97
C GLU A 51 -27.91 5.43 -38.43
N LEU A 52 -27.41 6.53 -37.86
CA LEU A 52 -26.05 7.02 -38.14
C LEU A 52 -24.96 6.04 -37.68
N GLY A 53 -25.17 5.36 -36.54
CA GLY A 53 -24.31 4.28 -36.07
C GLY A 53 -24.32 3.07 -36.99
N ASN A 54 -25.51 2.64 -37.44
CA ASN A 54 -25.67 1.52 -38.36
C ASN A 54 -25.08 1.82 -39.75
N ALA A 55 -25.11 3.07 -40.19
CA ALA A 55 -24.45 3.54 -41.40
C ALA A 55 -22.92 3.69 -41.25
N GLN A 56 -22.38 3.58 -40.03
CA GLN A 56 -20.95 3.68 -39.72
C GLN A 56 -20.30 4.98 -40.22
N ILE A 57 -21.04 6.10 -40.20
CA ILE A 57 -20.53 7.39 -40.74
C ILE A 57 -19.31 7.93 -39.98
N VAL A 58 -19.15 7.57 -38.71
CA VAL A 58 -17.96 7.96 -37.93
C VAL A 58 -16.74 7.31 -38.56
N GLN A 59 -16.79 5.99 -38.73
CA GLN A 59 -15.69 5.17 -39.22
C GLN A 59 -15.38 5.44 -40.70
N ASN A 60 -16.41 5.54 -41.54
CA ASN A 60 -16.25 5.61 -42.98
C ASN A 60 -15.96 7.04 -43.47
N ASP A 61 -16.48 8.06 -42.77
CA ASP A 61 -16.46 9.44 -43.27
C ASP A 61 -15.82 10.42 -42.29
N LEU A 62 -16.38 10.59 -41.10
CA LEU A 62 -16.02 11.71 -40.22
C LEU A 62 -14.56 11.67 -39.76
N LEU A 63 -14.04 10.49 -39.38
CA LEU A 63 -12.63 10.36 -38.99
C LEU A 63 -11.68 10.64 -40.15
N HIS A 64 -12.05 10.21 -41.37
CA HIS A 64 -11.28 10.49 -42.58
C HIS A 64 -11.28 11.98 -42.93
N ILE A 65 -12.39 12.69 -42.72
CA ILE A 65 -12.47 14.14 -42.93
C ILE A 65 -11.53 14.87 -41.96
N ILE A 66 -11.48 14.49 -40.69
CA ILE A 66 -10.54 15.06 -39.71
C ILE A 66 -9.08 14.86 -40.16
N LYS A 67 -8.73 13.66 -40.62
CA LYS A 67 -7.37 13.33 -41.07
C LYS A 67 -6.94 14.11 -42.31
N TRP A 68 -7.77 14.14 -43.35
CA TRP A 68 -7.38 14.66 -44.67
C TRP A 68 -7.75 16.12 -44.93
N TYR A 69 -8.69 16.68 -44.17
CA TYR A 69 -9.19 18.04 -44.36
C TYR A 69 -9.03 18.91 -43.09
N SER A 70 -8.01 18.62 -42.26
CA SER A 70 -7.69 19.40 -41.05
C SER A 70 -7.40 20.89 -41.28
N HIS A 71 -7.02 21.25 -42.51
CA HIS A 71 -6.78 22.62 -42.94
C HIS A 71 -8.06 23.42 -43.24
N ASP A 72 -9.21 22.76 -43.41
CA ASP A 72 -10.51 23.41 -43.64
C ASP A 72 -11.17 23.68 -42.28
N GLU A 73 -10.84 24.84 -41.69
CA GLU A 73 -11.26 25.25 -40.34
C GLU A 73 -12.77 25.09 -40.07
N LYS A 74 -13.60 25.50 -41.03
CA LYS A 74 -15.07 25.45 -40.89
C LYS A 74 -15.58 24.03 -40.92
N LEU A 75 -15.00 23.20 -41.78
CA LEU A 75 -15.35 21.79 -41.87
C LEU A 75 -14.87 21.04 -40.64
N PHE A 76 -13.63 21.29 -40.19
CA PHE A 76 -13.06 20.67 -39.00
C PHE A 76 -13.91 20.96 -37.75
N ASP A 77 -14.26 22.22 -37.48
CA ASP A 77 -15.12 22.57 -36.34
C ASP A 77 -16.50 21.89 -36.42
N ALA A 78 -17.10 21.85 -37.61
CA ALA A 78 -18.40 21.20 -37.81
C ALA A 78 -18.32 19.68 -37.57
N VAL A 79 -17.27 19.01 -38.03
CA VAL A 79 -17.06 17.57 -37.80
C VAL A 79 -16.80 17.29 -36.32
N ILE A 80 -15.92 18.06 -35.65
CA ILE A 80 -15.67 17.92 -34.22
C ILE A 80 -16.96 18.08 -33.41
N ARG A 81 -17.80 19.07 -33.76
CA ARG A 81 -19.11 19.27 -33.12
C ARG A 81 -20.05 18.08 -33.32
N LEU A 82 -20.09 17.50 -34.52
CA LEU A 82 -20.89 16.31 -34.80
C LEU A 82 -20.37 15.10 -34.02
N LEU A 83 -19.04 14.88 -34.01
CA LEU A 83 -18.39 13.80 -33.27
C LEU A 83 -18.65 13.90 -31.77
N VAL A 84 -18.57 15.08 -31.17
CA VAL A 84 -18.90 15.29 -29.75
C VAL A 84 -20.34 14.89 -29.45
N ASN A 85 -21.29 15.19 -30.33
CA ASN A 85 -22.68 14.77 -30.17
C ASN A 85 -22.82 13.24 -30.29
N LEU A 86 -22.27 12.65 -31.36
CA LEU A 86 -22.37 11.22 -31.63
C LEU A 86 -21.69 10.34 -30.57
N THR A 87 -20.61 10.82 -29.97
CA THR A 87 -19.84 10.12 -28.93
C THR A 87 -20.36 10.32 -27.51
N GLN A 88 -21.47 11.06 -27.31
CA GLN A 88 -22.02 11.28 -25.97
C GLN A 88 -22.29 9.94 -25.26
N PRO A 89 -21.79 9.75 -24.03
CA PRO A 89 -22.01 8.51 -23.28
C PRO A 89 -23.47 8.12 -23.16
N ALA A 90 -23.79 6.85 -23.42
CA ALA A 90 -25.16 6.34 -23.36
C ALA A 90 -25.87 6.71 -22.05
N ILE A 91 -25.20 6.58 -20.90
CA ILE A 91 -25.79 6.93 -19.59
C ILE A 91 -26.23 8.41 -19.48
N LEU A 92 -25.58 9.33 -20.20
CA LEU A 92 -25.98 10.73 -20.25
C LEU A 92 -27.21 10.95 -21.15
N CYS A 93 -27.35 10.17 -22.23
CA CYS A 93 -28.57 10.17 -23.06
C CYS A 93 -29.80 9.75 -22.24
N PHE A 94 -29.62 8.89 -21.22
CA PHE A 94 -30.69 8.39 -20.34
C PHE A 94 -30.66 8.99 -18.93
N ASN A 95 -30.37 10.30 -18.81
CA ASN A 95 -30.46 11.07 -17.56
C ASN A 95 -29.71 10.48 -16.35
N ASN A 96 -28.51 9.94 -16.57
CA ASN A 96 -27.66 9.32 -15.55
C ASN A 96 -28.25 8.03 -14.93
N THR A 97 -29.18 7.36 -15.61
CA THR A 97 -29.82 6.13 -15.13
C THR A 97 -29.87 5.05 -16.19
N VAL A 98 -29.58 3.81 -15.80
CA VAL A 98 -29.73 2.64 -16.69
C VAL A 98 -31.22 2.28 -16.76
N PRO A 99 -31.84 2.29 -17.95
CA PRO A 99 -33.26 1.99 -18.09
C PRO A 99 -33.61 0.57 -17.62
N THR A 100 -34.67 0.44 -16.83
CA THR A 100 -35.18 -0.87 -16.36
C THR A 100 -36.23 -1.47 -17.28
N GLU A 101 -36.93 -0.63 -18.05
CA GLU A 101 -37.94 -1.07 -19.00
C GLU A 101 -37.30 -1.77 -20.21
N LYS A 102 -37.82 -2.93 -20.60
CA LYS A 102 -37.20 -3.81 -21.61
C LYS A 102 -36.95 -3.10 -22.96
N THR A 103 -37.92 -2.35 -23.47
CA THR A 103 -37.81 -1.69 -24.78
C THR A 103 -36.73 -0.61 -24.76
N ILE A 104 -36.78 0.28 -23.75
CA ILE A 104 -35.81 1.37 -23.59
C ILE A 104 -34.42 0.83 -23.27
N ARG A 105 -34.34 -0.26 -22.51
CA ARG A 105 -33.08 -0.96 -22.22
C ARG A 105 -32.43 -1.56 -23.48
N ASN A 106 -33.21 -2.06 -24.43
CA ASN A 106 -32.67 -2.54 -25.70
C ASN A 106 -32.06 -1.38 -26.52
N ILE A 107 -32.72 -0.22 -26.53
CA ILE A 107 -32.20 0.99 -27.18
C ILE A 107 -30.89 1.45 -26.51
N TYR A 108 -30.84 1.44 -25.18
CA TYR A 108 -29.63 1.73 -24.41
C TYR A 108 -28.45 0.84 -24.82
N ILE A 109 -28.67 -0.48 -24.86
CA ILE A 109 -27.64 -1.47 -25.22
C ILE A 109 -27.18 -1.28 -26.68
N GLU A 110 -28.09 -0.94 -27.58
CA GLU A 110 -27.75 -0.67 -28.98
C GLU A 110 -26.88 0.57 -29.13
N ILE A 111 -27.21 1.67 -28.44
CA ILE A 111 -26.39 2.89 -28.42
C ILE A 111 -25.01 2.60 -27.82
N GLU A 112 -24.94 1.84 -26.73
CA GLU A 112 -23.68 1.44 -26.10
C GLU A 112 -22.81 0.62 -27.07
N SER A 113 -23.41 -0.32 -27.81
CA SER A 113 -22.72 -1.10 -28.85
C SER A 113 -22.20 -0.23 -30.00
N ILE A 114 -22.97 0.77 -30.44
CA ILE A 114 -22.53 1.73 -31.46
C ILE A 114 -21.33 2.54 -30.95
N LEU A 115 -21.40 3.06 -29.73
CA LEU A 115 -20.31 3.82 -29.10
C LEU A 115 -19.04 2.98 -28.95
N GLN A 116 -19.16 1.70 -28.64
CA GLN A 116 -18.03 0.77 -28.59
C GLN A 116 -17.37 0.63 -29.97
N SER A 117 -18.16 0.52 -31.05
CA SER A 117 -17.63 0.52 -32.42
C SER A 117 -16.96 1.83 -32.81
N TYR A 118 -17.41 2.97 -32.25
CA TYR A 118 -16.74 4.25 -32.44
C TYR A 118 -15.38 4.24 -31.73
N LYS A 119 -15.33 3.83 -30.45
CA LYS A 119 -14.07 3.75 -29.69
C LYS A 119 -13.01 2.89 -30.38
N GLU A 120 -13.40 1.76 -30.98
CA GLU A 120 -12.51 0.93 -31.81
C GLU A 120 -11.92 1.71 -32.98
N ALA A 121 -12.72 2.52 -33.68
CA ALA A 121 -12.25 3.35 -34.79
C ALA A 121 -11.36 4.52 -34.38
N PHE A 122 -11.40 4.93 -33.11
CA PHE A 122 -10.48 5.93 -32.56
C PHE A 122 -9.09 5.36 -32.25
N VAL A 123 -8.84 4.05 -32.42
CA VAL A 123 -7.49 3.48 -32.40
C VAL A 123 -6.77 3.83 -33.71
N ASP A 124 -6.46 5.12 -33.88
CA ASP A 124 -5.88 5.68 -35.10
C ASP A 124 -4.91 6.82 -34.74
N GLU A 125 -3.61 6.59 -34.98
CA GLU A 125 -2.54 7.54 -34.68
C GLU A 125 -2.58 8.78 -35.58
N GLU A 126 -2.99 8.65 -36.86
CA GLU A 126 -3.09 9.79 -37.78
C GLU A 126 -4.21 10.75 -37.34
N LEU A 127 -5.33 10.18 -36.85
CA LEU A 127 -6.43 10.93 -36.29
C LEU A 127 -5.98 11.74 -35.06
N PHE A 128 -5.34 11.10 -34.09
CA PHE A 128 -4.85 11.78 -32.88
C PHE A 128 -3.75 12.80 -33.19
N ASN A 129 -2.93 12.56 -34.20
CA ASN A 129 -1.93 13.53 -34.64
C ASN A 129 -2.62 14.80 -35.20
N ALA A 130 -3.69 14.67 -35.99
CA ALA A 130 -4.46 15.81 -36.48
C ALA A 130 -5.10 16.61 -35.32
N LEU A 131 -5.66 15.92 -34.31
CA LEU A 131 -6.20 16.56 -33.11
C LEU A 131 -5.12 17.26 -32.29
N THR A 132 -3.96 16.63 -32.12
CA THR A 132 -2.84 17.15 -31.33
C THR A 132 -2.24 18.39 -31.97
N GLN A 133 -2.01 18.37 -33.29
CA GLN A 133 -1.53 19.54 -34.02
C GLN A 133 -2.51 20.71 -33.88
N LYS A 134 -3.81 20.46 -34.06
CA LYS A 134 -4.83 21.49 -33.95
C LYS A 134 -4.91 22.09 -32.53
N LEU A 135 -4.93 21.23 -31.52
CA LEU A 135 -4.96 21.66 -30.12
C LEU A 135 -3.68 22.43 -29.75
N GLY A 136 -2.51 21.95 -30.19
CA GLY A 136 -1.23 22.61 -29.96
C GLY A 136 -1.15 23.99 -30.59
N ASP A 137 -1.66 24.16 -31.81
CA ASP A 137 -1.68 25.47 -32.47
C ASP A 137 -2.59 26.49 -31.77
N LEU A 138 -3.73 26.03 -31.23
CA LEU A 138 -4.60 26.88 -30.41
C LEU A 138 -3.93 27.24 -29.07
N LEU A 139 -3.25 26.28 -28.43
CA LEU A 139 -2.58 26.49 -27.15
C LEU A 139 -1.33 27.38 -27.24
N LYS A 140 -0.69 27.48 -28.41
CA LYS A 140 0.42 28.42 -28.67
C LYS A 140 -0.01 29.89 -28.62
N LEU A 141 -1.29 30.18 -28.86
CA LEU A 141 -1.82 31.53 -28.69
C LEU A 141 -1.93 31.84 -27.20
N ASP A 142 -1.52 33.05 -26.80
CA ASP A 142 -1.77 33.52 -25.44
C ASP A 142 -3.27 33.48 -25.15
N TRP A 143 -3.64 33.08 -23.92
CA TRP A 143 -5.03 32.88 -23.52
C TRP A 143 -5.90 34.16 -23.68
N GLU A 144 -5.29 35.35 -23.61
CA GLU A 144 -5.92 36.65 -23.83
C GLU A 144 -6.25 36.92 -25.31
N HIS A 145 -5.46 36.36 -26.23
CA HIS A 145 -5.59 36.58 -27.67
C HIS A 145 -6.51 35.55 -28.36
N ARG A 146 -6.91 34.48 -27.66
CA ARG A 146 -7.84 33.47 -28.18
C ARG A 146 -9.27 34.02 -28.27
N GLN A 147 -9.88 33.85 -29.44
CA GLN A 147 -11.28 34.18 -29.67
C GLN A 147 -12.21 33.17 -28.97
N GLU A 148 -13.50 33.50 -28.90
CA GLU A 148 -14.50 32.58 -28.34
C GLU A 148 -14.58 31.27 -29.13
N GLU A 149 -14.45 31.33 -30.45
CA GLU A 149 -14.42 30.15 -31.33
C GLU A 149 -13.23 29.23 -31.02
N ASP A 150 -12.04 29.80 -30.76
CA ASP A 150 -10.85 29.04 -30.37
C ASP A 150 -11.05 28.29 -29.05
N ARG A 151 -11.62 28.97 -28.05
CA ARG A 151 -11.90 28.37 -26.73
C ARG A 151 -12.94 27.25 -26.83
N LEU A 152 -13.98 27.46 -27.62
CA LEU A 152 -15.00 26.43 -27.88
C LEU A 152 -14.42 25.23 -28.63
N LEU A 153 -13.48 25.43 -29.55
CA LEU A 153 -12.84 24.33 -30.27
C LEU A 153 -11.92 23.53 -29.35
N ILE A 154 -11.12 24.17 -28.48
CA ILE A 154 -10.33 23.49 -27.43
C ILE A 154 -11.26 22.63 -26.57
N GLU A 155 -12.33 23.23 -26.05
CA GLU A 155 -13.28 22.52 -25.19
C GLU A 155 -13.89 21.31 -25.90
N ARG A 156 -14.29 21.44 -27.17
CA ARG A 156 -14.88 20.33 -27.94
C ARG A 156 -13.87 19.21 -28.20
N ILE A 157 -12.60 19.53 -28.48
CA ILE A 157 -11.55 18.51 -28.62
C ILE A 157 -11.38 17.73 -27.31
N LEU A 158 -11.32 18.43 -26.16
CA LEU A 158 -11.23 17.78 -24.85
C LEU A 158 -12.46 16.92 -24.54
N ILE A 159 -13.67 17.41 -24.83
CA ILE A 159 -14.91 16.64 -24.65
C ILE A 159 -14.93 15.41 -25.55
N LEU A 160 -14.45 15.51 -26.79
CA LEU A 160 -14.36 14.37 -27.70
C LEU A 160 -13.46 13.27 -27.14
N ILE A 161 -12.24 13.63 -26.71
CA ILE A 161 -11.29 12.70 -26.06
C ILE A 161 -11.94 12.06 -24.83
N ARG A 162 -12.56 12.88 -23.98
CA ARG A 162 -13.27 12.43 -22.78
C ARG A 162 -14.40 11.46 -23.10
N ASN A 163 -15.20 11.76 -24.12
CA ASN A 163 -16.33 10.92 -24.53
C ASN A 163 -15.85 9.54 -25.03
N VAL A 164 -14.80 9.50 -25.85
CA VAL A 164 -14.21 8.25 -26.35
C VAL A 164 -13.69 7.39 -25.19
N LEU A 165 -12.96 7.99 -24.24
CA LEU A 165 -12.47 7.27 -23.06
C LEU A 165 -13.58 6.82 -22.09
N HIS A 166 -14.75 7.47 -22.13
CA HIS A 166 -15.88 7.13 -21.27
C HIS A 166 -16.63 5.87 -21.73
N VAL A 167 -16.50 5.45 -22.99
CA VAL A 167 -17.23 4.27 -23.47
C VAL A 167 -16.74 3.02 -22.72
N PRO A 168 -17.62 2.25 -22.06
CA PRO A 168 -17.24 1.06 -21.30
C PRO A 168 -16.79 -0.10 -22.20
N PRO A 169 -16.02 -1.07 -21.66
CA PRO A 169 -15.57 -2.24 -22.41
C PRO A 169 -16.73 -3.14 -22.83
N ASN A 170 -16.52 -3.93 -23.88
CA ASN A 170 -17.47 -4.94 -24.35
C ASN A 170 -16.96 -6.34 -23.99
N GLU A 171 -17.39 -6.87 -22.84
CA GLU A 171 -16.93 -8.17 -22.31
C GLU A 171 -17.18 -9.34 -23.29
N ASP A 172 -18.24 -9.29 -24.11
CA ASP A 172 -18.60 -10.36 -25.05
C ASP A 172 -17.77 -10.34 -26.34
N ARG A 173 -17.31 -9.15 -26.77
CA ARG A 173 -16.45 -8.97 -27.95
C ARG A 173 -14.96 -9.05 -27.62
N GLU A 174 -14.56 -8.69 -26.40
CA GLU A 174 -13.17 -8.75 -25.93
C GLU A 174 -12.75 -10.15 -25.44
N GLN A 175 -13.16 -11.22 -26.14
CA GLN A 175 -12.70 -12.60 -25.89
C GLN A 175 -11.22 -12.79 -26.23
N ARG A 176 -10.33 -12.16 -25.44
CA ARG A 176 -8.87 -12.19 -25.62
C ARG A 176 -8.20 -13.01 -24.53
N THR A 177 -7.01 -13.49 -24.84
CA THR A 177 -6.09 -14.09 -23.87
C THR A 177 -5.47 -13.00 -22.98
N ASP A 178 -5.08 -13.34 -21.75
CA ASP A 178 -4.67 -12.43 -20.65
C ASP A 178 -3.53 -11.41 -20.97
N ASP A 179 -2.92 -11.44 -22.16
CA ASP A 179 -1.74 -10.63 -22.55
C ASP A 179 -2.01 -9.55 -23.62
N ASP A 180 -3.23 -9.41 -24.17
CA ASP A 180 -3.52 -8.41 -25.23
C ASP A 180 -3.98 -7.05 -24.68
N ALA A 181 -3.44 -5.95 -25.22
CA ALA A 181 -3.84 -4.58 -24.86
C ALA A 181 -5.32 -4.31 -25.19
N THR A 182 -6.12 -3.81 -24.23
CA THR A 182 -7.55 -3.50 -24.41
C THR A 182 -7.77 -2.43 -25.49
N VAL A 183 -8.99 -2.29 -26.04
CA VAL A 183 -9.28 -1.18 -26.97
C VAL A 183 -9.00 0.17 -26.29
N HIS A 184 -9.29 0.27 -24.99
CA HIS A 184 -9.01 1.45 -24.20
C HIS A 184 -7.51 1.77 -24.10
N ASP A 185 -6.67 0.76 -23.83
CA ASP A 185 -5.22 0.93 -23.80
C ASP A 185 -4.66 1.30 -25.18
N GLN A 186 -5.24 0.77 -26.26
CA GLN A 186 -4.85 1.12 -27.62
C GLN A 186 -5.19 2.59 -27.96
N VAL A 187 -6.34 3.10 -27.50
CA VAL A 187 -6.67 4.53 -27.61
C VAL A 187 -5.69 5.38 -26.80
N ILE A 188 -5.38 4.99 -25.55
CA ILE A 188 -4.40 5.69 -24.72
C ILE A 188 -3.01 5.67 -25.37
N TRP A 189 -2.63 4.55 -25.99
CA TRP A 189 -1.37 4.42 -26.71
C TRP A 189 -1.31 5.35 -27.93
N ALA A 190 -2.41 5.52 -28.66
CA ALA A 190 -2.50 6.48 -29.77
C ALA A 190 -2.36 7.93 -29.26
N ILE A 191 -3.01 8.28 -28.14
CA ILE A 191 -2.82 9.57 -27.45
C ILE A 191 -1.33 9.80 -27.13
N HIS A 192 -0.68 8.76 -26.57
CA HIS A 192 0.74 8.79 -26.19
C HIS A 192 1.68 9.02 -27.37
N CYS A 193 1.49 8.24 -28.45
CA CYS A 193 2.38 8.32 -29.62
C CYS A 193 2.36 9.69 -30.30
N THR A 194 1.27 10.45 -30.16
CA THR A 194 1.13 11.77 -30.79
C THR A 194 1.57 12.92 -29.90
N GLY A 195 1.90 12.68 -28.62
CA GLY A 195 2.27 13.71 -27.65
C GLY A 195 1.07 14.52 -27.12
N LEU A 196 -0.14 13.97 -27.23
CA LEU A 196 -1.34 14.66 -26.76
C LEU A 196 -1.37 14.76 -25.23
N GLU A 197 -0.80 13.78 -24.53
CA GLU A 197 -0.64 13.77 -23.07
C GLU A 197 0.22 14.92 -22.56
N ASP A 198 1.22 15.37 -23.32
CA ASP A 198 2.04 16.52 -22.96
C ASP A 198 1.21 17.81 -23.00
N LEU A 199 0.31 17.94 -23.99
CA LEU A 199 -0.64 19.06 -24.05
C LEU A 199 -1.65 19.00 -22.91
N LEU A 200 -2.17 17.81 -22.58
CA LEU A 200 -3.07 17.62 -21.43
C LEU A 200 -2.36 18.00 -20.12
N LEU A 201 -1.09 17.62 -19.96
CA LEU A 201 -0.28 17.96 -18.79
C LEU A 201 0.01 19.47 -18.71
N TYR A 202 0.28 20.12 -19.85
CA TYR A 202 0.41 21.56 -19.93
C TYR A 202 -0.87 22.26 -19.47
N ILE A 203 -2.04 21.87 -19.99
CA ILE A 203 -3.34 22.42 -19.57
C ILE A 203 -3.57 22.17 -18.05
N ALA A 204 -3.18 20.99 -17.54
CA ALA A 204 -3.34 20.65 -16.13
C ALA A 204 -2.49 21.51 -15.19
N SER A 205 -1.30 21.92 -15.64
CA SER A 205 -0.28 22.59 -14.82
C SER A 205 -0.25 24.11 -15.00
N SER A 206 -0.80 24.61 -16.11
CA SER A 206 -0.85 26.05 -16.41
C SER A 206 -1.97 26.75 -15.63
N GLU A 207 -1.64 27.88 -14.99
CA GLU A 207 -2.64 28.71 -14.32
C GLU A 207 -3.59 29.41 -15.30
N ASP A 208 -3.13 29.65 -16.53
CA ASP A 208 -3.88 30.33 -17.59
C ASP A 208 -4.97 29.44 -18.20
N GLU A 209 -4.83 28.11 -18.08
CA GLU A 209 -5.74 27.12 -18.67
C GLU A 209 -6.73 26.51 -17.65
N ARG A 210 -6.86 27.11 -16.46
CA ARG A 210 -7.69 26.61 -15.34
C ARG A 210 -9.15 26.35 -15.70
N ASN A 211 -9.69 27.02 -16.72
CA ASN A 211 -11.06 26.80 -17.17
C ASN A 211 -11.31 25.39 -17.71
N PHE A 212 -10.25 24.69 -18.13
CA PHE A 212 -10.32 23.32 -18.64
C PHE A 212 -10.00 22.24 -17.59
N SER A 213 -9.67 22.62 -16.35
CA SER A 213 -9.18 21.66 -15.34
C SER A 213 -10.17 20.53 -15.04
N MET A 214 -11.48 20.77 -15.10
CA MET A 214 -12.47 19.70 -14.92
C MET A 214 -12.47 18.70 -16.06
N HIS A 215 -12.34 19.17 -17.31
CA HIS A 215 -12.22 18.29 -18.48
C HIS A 215 -10.96 17.43 -18.38
N ILE A 216 -9.83 18.03 -17.97
CA ILE A 216 -8.57 17.30 -17.75
C ILE A 216 -8.72 16.26 -16.63
N LEU A 217 -9.35 16.62 -15.51
CA LEU A 217 -9.55 15.68 -14.40
C LEU A 217 -10.42 14.48 -14.83
N GLU A 218 -11.47 14.73 -15.61
CA GLU A 218 -12.31 13.67 -16.17
C GLU A 218 -11.52 12.79 -17.15
N ILE A 219 -10.75 13.38 -18.08
CA ILE A 219 -9.91 12.64 -19.03
C ILE A 219 -8.92 11.76 -18.27
N VAL A 220 -8.17 12.32 -17.31
CA VAL A 220 -7.19 11.57 -16.51
C VAL A 220 -7.89 10.45 -15.72
N SER A 221 -9.04 10.73 -15.09
CA SER A 221 -9.80 9.69 -14.39
C SER A 221 -10.26 8.58 -15.33
N LEU A 222 -10.60 8.91 -16.57
CA LEU A 222 -11.05 7.95 -17.57
C LEU A 222 -9.91 7.16 -18.18
N MET A 223 -8.72 7.74 -18.35
CA MET A 223 -7.50 7.00 -18.74
C MET A 223 -7.16 5.88 -17.73
N PHE A 224 -7.56 6.06 -16.47
CA PHE A 224 -7.41 5.04 -15.42
C PHE A 224 -8.67 4.21 -15.16
N ARG A 225 -9.71 4.31 -15.99
CA ARG A 225 -11.01 3.67 -15.71
C ARG A 225 -10.99 2.16 -15.89
N GLU A 226 -10.39 1.68 -16.97
CA GLU A 226 -10.28 0.25 -17.28
C GLU A 226 -9.00 -0.38 -16.69
N GLN A 227 -8.25 0.45 -15.99
CA GLN A 227 -7.05 0.06 -15.27
C GLN A 227 -7.45 -0.61 -13.95
N ASN A 228 -7.43 -1.93 -13.92
CA ASN A 228 -7.43 -2.68 -12.66
C ASN A 228 -6.08 -2.45 -11.96
N PRO A 229 -6.02 -2.32 -10.62
CA PRO A 229 -4.79 -2.37 -9.84
C PRO A 229 -3.76 -3.43 -10.29
N GLU A 230 -4.21 -4.55 -10.84
CA GLU A 230 -3.38 -5.62 -11.44
C GLU A 230 -2.63 -5.16 -12.72
N ILE A 231 -3.27 -4.37 -13.59
CA ILE A 231 -2.69 -3.79 -14.82
C ILE A 231 -1.81 -2.58 -14.48
N LEU A 232 -2.25 -1.72 -13.53
CA LEU A 232 -1.44 -0.58 -13.04
C LEU A 232 -0.16 -1.00 -12.32
N GLN A 233 -0.21 -2.18 -11.69
CA GLN A 233 0.94 -2.79 -11.05
C GLN A 233 1.98 -3.28 -12.08
N LEU A 234 1.54 -3.66 -13.28
CA LEU A 234 2.40 -4.08 -14.40
C LEU A 234 2.90 -2.87 -15.22
N SER A 235 2.05 -1.87 -15.48
CA SER A 235 2.40 -0.69 -16.29
C SER A 235 3.37 0.28 -15.62
N GLY A 236 3.47 0.27 -14.29
CA GLY A 236 4.55 0.96 -13.56
C GLY A 236 5.90 0.20 -13.56
N VAL A 237 5.97 -1.02 -14.10
CA VAL A 237 7.11 -1.94 -13.95
C VAL A 237 7.50 -2.68 -15.23
N GLN A 238 6.84 -2.47 -16.36
CA GLN A 238 7.24 -3.07 -17.63
C GLN A 238 7.41 -2.00 -18.71
N ARG A 239 8.66 -1.78 -19.10
CA ARG A 239 8.97 -1.47 -20.50
C ARG A 239 8.19 -2.49 -21.33
N SER A 240 7.25 -2.06 -22.18
CA SER A 240 6.42 -3.03 -22.90
C SER A 240 7.32 -3.89 -23.80
N MET A 241 6.95 -5.15 -24.08
CA MET A 241 7.68 -5.96 -25.08
C MET A 241 7.81 -5.20 -26.40
N THR A 242 6.75 -4.47 -26.78
CA THR A 242 6.72 -3.58 -27.94
C THR A 242 7.66 -2.38 -27.82
N GLU A 243 7.81 -1.77 -26.65
CA GLU A 243 8.69 -0.63 -26.40
C GLU A 243 10.17 -1.05 -26.33
N LYS A 244 10.44 -2.21 -25.71
CA LYS A 244 11.73 -2.91 -25.77
C LYS A 244 12.06 -3.30 -27.21
N GLU A 245 11.13 -3.86 -27.96
CA GLU A 245 11.31 -4.18 -29.38
C GLU A 245 11.46 -2.91 -30.24
N LYS A 246 10.78 -1.80 -29.92
CA LYS A 246 10.90 -0.52 -30.62
C LYS A 246 12.27 0.10 -30.36
N ASP A 247 12.76 0.13 -29.12
CA ASP A 247 14.11 0.61 -28.78
C ASP A 247 15.23 -0.34 -29.26
N GLU A 248 15.02 -1.65 -29.15
CA GLU A 248 15.94 -2.65 -29.69
C GLU A 248 15.92 -2.65 -31.22
N SER A 249 14.82 -2.30 -31.89
CA SER A 249 14.79 -2.12 -33.35
C SER A 249 15.18 -0.70 -33.77
N ASN A 250 15.18 0.27 -32.85
CA ASN A 250 15.58 1.64 -33.11
C ASN A 250 17.09 1.71 -33.36
N GLN A 251 17.43 1.88 -34.63
CA GLN A 251 18.81 1.95 -35.10
C GLN A 251 19.59 3.10 -34.44
N ALA A 252 18.93 4.21 -34.05
CA ALA A 252 19.58 5.32 -33.37
C ALA A 252 20.02 4.95 -31.95
N VAL A 253 19.16 4.27 -31.18
CA VAL A 253 19.48 3.80 -29.82
C VAL A 253 20.59 2.75 -29.85
N LYS A 254 20.53 1.81 -30.78
CA LYS A 254 21.60 0.82 -31.00
C LYS A 254 22.93 1.45 -31.41
N THR A 255 22.90 2.47 -32.27
CA THR A 255 24.11 3.18 -32.71
C THR A 255 24.74 3.95 -31.57
N GLU A 256 23.92 4.68 -30.78
CA GLU A 256 24.38 5.41 -29.60
C GLU A 256 24.99 4.46 -28.57
N MET A 257 24.23 3.45 -28.12
CA MET A 257 24.74 2.46 -27.15
C MET A 257 25.96 1.71 -27.66
N GLY A 258 25.97 1.34 -28.95
CA GLY A 258 27.10 0.72 -29.61
C GLY A 258 28.35 1.60 -29.62
N GLY A 259 28.18 2.92 -29.79
CA GLY A 259 29.25 3.90 -29.64
C GLY A 259 29.89 3.91 -28.25
N TRP A 260 29.10 3.62 -27.21
CA TRP A 260 29.57 3.44 -25.82
C TRP A 260 30.00 1.99 -25.49
N GLY A 261 29.88 1.04 -26.42
CA GLY A 261 30.16 -0.39 -26.19
C GLY A 261 29.13 -1.09 -25.30
N LEU A 262 27.92 -0.55 -25.17
CA LEU A 262 26.85 -1.04 -24.30
C LEU A 262 25.76 -1.78 -25.08
N ARG A 263 25.04 -2.70 -24.40
CA ARG A 263 23.86 -3.40 -24.92
C ARG A 263 22.88 -3.74 -23.79
N PHE A 264 21.59 -3.82 -24.09
CA PHE A 264 20.60 -4.35 -23.16
C PHE A 264 20.70 -5.89 -23.05
N SER A 265 20.41 -6.42 -21.88
CA SER A 265 20.21 -7.86 -21.67
C SER A 265 18.82 -8.24 -22.18
N GLN A 266 18.71 -9.39 -22.87
CA GLN A 266 17.42 -9.91 -23.32
C GLN A 266 16.63 -10.58 -22.20
N ASP A 267 17.33 -11.10 -21.20
CA ASP A 267 16.76 -11.84 -20.08
C ASP A 267 16.73 -11.01 -18.79
N LEU A 268 15.77 -11.33 -17.92
CA LEU A 268 15.76 -10.88 -16.54
C LEU A 268 17.00 -11.38 -15.80
N VAL A 269 17.54 -10.55 -14.92
CA VAL A 269 18.65 -10.92 -14.04
C VAL A 269 18.22 -12.11 -13.18
N GLN A 270 18.89 -13.24 -13.37
CA GLN A 270 18.70 -14.44 -12.57
C GLN A 270 19.56 -14.33 -11.32
N ILE A 271 18.95 -14.54 -10.15
CA ILE A 271 19.62 -14.41 -8.87
C ILE A 271 19.31 -15.62 -7.98
N ASN A 272 20.27 -16.03 -7.17
CA ASN A 272 20.04 -17.05 -6.15
C ASN A 272 19.50 -16.38 -4.88
N ALA A 273 18.31 -16.80 -4.45
CA ALA A 273 17.70 -16.35 -3.20
C ALA A 273 17.66 -17.49 -2.17
N ARG A 274 17.62 -17.14 -0.89
CA ARG A 274 17.45 -18.10 0.21
C ARG A 274 16.05 -17.96 0.79
N VAL A 275 15.43 -19.06 1.20
CA VAL A 275 14.15 -19.02 1.92
C VAL A 275 14.42 -19.38 3.39
N ALA A 276 14.12 -18.45 4.29
CA ALA A 276 14.20 -18.69 5.73
C ALA A 276 13.23 -19.82 6.14
N PRO A 277 13.60 -20.66 7.12
CA PRO A 277 12.71 -21.72 7.60
C PRO A 277 11.46 -21.14 8.28
N PRO A 278 10.37 -21.92 8.35
CA PRO A 278 9.14 -21.49 9.01
C PRO A 278 9.39 -21.27 10.50
N GLU A 279 8.78 -20.21 11.02
CA GLU A 279 8.91 -19.87 12.43
C GLU A 279 7.90 -20.62 13.29
N LYS A 280 8.27 -20.96 14.53
CA LYS A 280 7.36 -21.64 15.46
C LYS A 280 6.59 -20.59 16.26
N ILE A 281 5.30 -20.42 15.93
CA ILE A 281 4.39 -19.58 16.72
C ILE A 281 3.90 -20.39 17.93
N MET A 282 4.09 -19.83 19.12
CA MET A 282 3.71 -20.46 20.39
C MET A 282 2.63 -19.66 21.11
N GLN A 283 1.70 -20.39 21.71
CA GLN A 283 0.68 -19.90 22.63
C GLN A 283 0.92 -20.44 24.04
N ARG A 284 0.00 -20.20 24.98
CA ARG A 284 0.14 -20.65 26.37
C ARG A 284 0.38 -22.17 26.43
N TYR A 285 1.13 -22.59 27.46
CA TYR A 285 1.53 -23.99 27.66
C TYR A 285 2.39 -24.56 26.52
N ASP A 286 3.18 -23.69 25.86
CA ASP A 286 4.07 -24.04 24.74
C ASP A 286 3.33 -24.70 23.56
N ALA A 287 2.04 -24.40 23.40
CA ALA A 287 1.23 -24.91 22.30
C ALA A 287 1.69 -24.29 20.97
N VAL A 288 2.28 -25.10 20.10
CA VAL A 288 2.76 -24.68 18.77
C VAL A 288 1.60 -24.60 17.77
N LEU A 289 1.60 -23.58 16.92
CA LEU A 289 0.66 -23.45 15.80
C LEU A 289 1.24 -24.11 14.54
N ASN A 290 0.42 -24.87 13.83
CA ASN A 290 0.81 -25.61 12.63
C ASN A 290 0.34 -24.87 11.36
N TYR A 291 0.89 -23.69 11.11
CA TYR A 291 0.56 -22.90 9.93
C TYR A 291 1.48 -23.23 8.75
N LYS A 292 1.01 -22.93 7.52
CA LYS A 292 1.82 -23.04 6.31
C LYS A 292 2.52 -21.72 6.03
N GLN A 293 3.83 -21.76 5.80
CA GLN A 293 4.64 -20.57 5.52
C GLN A 293 4.18 -19.82 4.27
N GLU A 294 3.73 -20.54 3.24
CA GLU A 294 3.21 -19.99 1.98
C GLU A 294 1.96 -19.11 2.20
N ASP A 295 1.10 -19.52 3.14
CA ASP A 295 -0.11 -18.78 3.49
C ASP A 295 0.20 -17.56 4.37
N ALA A 296 1.28 -17.63 5.16
CA ALA A 296 1.71 -16.59 6.09
C ALA A 296 0.59 -16.12 7.06
N ASP A 297 -0.36 -17.00 7.36
CA ASP A 297 -1.57 -16.77 8.16
C ASP A 297 -1.78 -17.95 9.12
N TRP A 298 -2.02 -17.64 10.39
CA TRP A 298 -2.33 -18.61 11.45
C TRP A 298 -3.65 -18.28 12.19
N SER A 299 -4.55 -17.51 11.55
CA SER A 299 -5.86 -17.14 12.09
C SER A 299 -6.69 -18.36 12.49
N ARG A 300 -6.60 -19.43 11.69
CA ARG A 300 -7.38 -20.65 11.88
C ARG A 300 -6.84 -21.48 13.04
N ASP A 301 -5.51 -21.55 13.17
CA ASP A 301 -4.78 -22.35 14.15
C ASP A 301 -4.84 -21.79 15.58
N MET A 302 -5.11 -20.49 15.71
CA MET A 302 -5.34 -19.85 17.01
C MET A 302 -6.70 -20.19 17.64
N ARG A 303 -7.65 -20.74 16.88
CA ARG A 303 -9.00 -21.00 17.39
C ARG A 303 -8.96 -22.11 18.45
N GLY A 304 -9.57 -21.82 19.61
CA GLY A 304 -9.66 -22.78 20.71
C GLY A 304 -8.39 -22.93 21.54
N LYS A 305 -7.39 -22.06 21.34
CA LYS A 305 -6.15 -22.04 22.11
C LYS A 305 -6.05 -20.75 22.94
N GLU A 306 -5.54 -20.89 24.15
CA GLU A 306 -5.37 -19.75 25.07
C GLU A 306 -4.28 -18.79 24.60
N LEU A 307 -4.48 -17.49 24.84
CA LEU A 307 -3.46 -16.47 24.62
C LEU A 307 -2.30 -16.65 25.61
N VAL A 308 -1.10 -16.23 25.22
CA VAL A 308 0.12 -16.38 26.06
C VAL A 308 -0.07 -15.76 27.44
N THR A 309 -0.52 -14.52 27.47
CA THR A 309 -0.85 -13.79 28.70
C THR A 309 -2.24 -13.19 28.52
N PRO A 310 -3.32 -13.91 28.90
CA PRO A 310 -4.66 -13.38 28.88
C PRO A 310 -4.87 -12.45 30.08
N VAL A 311 -5.57 -11.33 29.86
CA VAL A 311 -5.90 -10.35 30.89
C VAL A 311 -7.42 -10.27 31.06
N ASP A 312 -7.91 -10.63 32.24
CA ASP A 312 -9.34 -10.59 32.55
C ASP A 312 -9.89 -9.16 32.47
N LEU A 313 -11.00 -9.02 31.76
CA LEU A 313 -11.73 -7.77 31.59
C LEU A 313 -12.91 -7.75 32.55
N GLN A 314 -12.71 -7.18 33.73
CA GLN A 314 -13.66 -7.19 34.84
C GLN A 314 -14.47 -5.89 34.93
N ARG A 315 -13.82 -4.73 34.84
CA ARG A 315 -14.44 -3.41 34.98
C ARG A 315 -14.24 -2.60 33.71
N TRP A 316 -15.29 -2.49 32.91
CA TRP A 316 -15.25 -1.79 31.64
C TRP A 316 -16.60 -1.20 31.30
N VAL A 317 -16.58 -0.13 30.51
CA VAL A 317 -17.77 0.61 30.11
C VAL A 317 -18.06 0.39 28.64
N ILE A 318 -19.34 0.29 28.27
CA ILE A 318 -19.77 0.24 26.86
C ILE A 318 -20.73 1.40 26.56
N VAL A 319 -20.31 2.30 25.68
CA VAL A 319 -21.07 3.48 25.27
C VAL A 319 -21.69 3.23 23.90
N PHE A 320 -23.01 3.36 23.79
CA PHE A 320 -23.75 3.11 22.55
C PHE A 320 -25.00 3.99 22.46
N THR A 321 -25.43 4.30 21.25
CA THR A 321 -26.71 5.01 21.04
C THR A 321 -27.89 4.06 21.20
N ARG A 322 -29.08 4.59 21.52
CA ARG A 322 -30.33 3.80 21.59
C ARG A 322 -30.57 2.93 20.34
N LYS A 323 -30.22 3.43 19.14
CA LYS A 323 -30.32 2.68 17.87
C LYS A 323 -29.41 1.45 17.82
N ASN A 324 -28.28 1.47 18.52
CA ASN A 324 -27.27 0.41 18.52
C ASN A 324 -27.41 -0.55 19.72
N SER A 325 -28.46 -0.42 20.55
CA SER A 325 -28.62 -1.20 21.79
C SER A 325 -28.59 -2.71 21.54
N VAL A 326 -29.31 -3.20 20.52
CA VAL A 326 -29.30 -4.63 20.15
C VAL A 326 -27.91 -5.09 19.70
N MET A 327 -27.20 -4.29 18.90
CA MET A 327 -25.84 -4.62 18.44
C MET A 327 -24.84 -4.66 19.59
N ALA A 328 -25.01 -3.78 20.59
CA ALA A 328 -24.19 -3.77 21.80
C ALA A 328 -24.39 -5.05 22.61
N GLN A 329 -25.64 -5.46 22.81
CA GLN A 329 -25.99 -6.71 23.50
C GLN A 329 -25.44 -7.94 22.77
N ASP A 330 -25.65 -8.02 21.44
CA ASP A 330 -25.13 -9.11 20.60
C ASP A 330 -23.58 -9.20 20.69
N LEU A 331 -22.89 -8.04 20.67
CA LEU A 331 -21.44 -7.99 20.82
C LEU A 331 -20.99 -8.47 22.20
N VAL A 332 -21.59 -7.99 23.30
CA VAL A 332 -21.25 -8.40 24.67
C VAL A 332 -21.48 -9.89 24.89
N GLN A 333 -22.60 -10.42 24.39
CA GLN A 333 -22.89 -11.85 24.45
C GLN A 333 -21.86 -12.67 23.66
N THR A 334 -21.45 -12.18 22.48
CA THR A 334 -20.45 -12.87 21.67
C THR A 334 -19.06 -12.80 22.29
N LEU A 335 -18.67 -11.65 22.86
CA LEU A 335 -17.42 -11.49 23.62
C LEU A 335 -17.35 -12.48 24.79
N SER A 336 -18.46 -12.64 25.53
CA SER A 336 -18.55 -13.60 26.64
C SER A 336 -18.36 -15.06 26.19
N LYS A 337 -18.62 -15.38 24.91
CA LYS A 337 -18.41 -16.72 24.34
C LYS A 337 -16.98 -16.93 23.83
N VAL A 338 -16.36 -15.90 23.25
CA VAL A 338 -15.00 -16.02 22.66
C VAL A 338 -13.88 -15.81 23.66
N GLY A 339 -14.13 -15.13 24.79
CA GLY A 339 -13.15 -14.90 25.85
C GLY A 339 -12.62 -16.18 26.51
N PRO A 340 -13.48 -17.10 27.02
CA PRO A 340 -13.01 -18.28 27.74
C PRO A 340 -12.08 -19.20 26.93
N PRO A 341 -12.35 -19.52 25.64
CA PRO A 341 -11.41 -20.27 24.80
C PRO A 341 -10.03 -19.59 24.62
N MET A 342 -9.97 -18.28 24.79
CA MET A 342 -8.72 -17.49 24.77
C MET A 342 -8.03 -17.41 26.14
N GLY A 343 -8.62 -17.99 27.19
CA GLY A 343 -8.14 -17.91 28.56
C GLY A 343 -8.49 -16.59 29.27
N MET A 344 -9.40 -15.80 28.70
CA MET A 344 -9.75 -14.45 29.17
C MET A 344 -11.20 -14.40 29.69
N ARG A 345 -11.40 -14.03 30.95
CA ARG A 345 -12.74 -13.78 31.49
C ARG A 345 -13.20 -12.37 31.13
N ILE A 346 -14.30 -12.28 30.39
CA ILE A 346 -14.95 -10.99 30.07
C ILE A 346 -16.22 -10.87 30.91
N ALA A 347 -16.20 -9.98 31.91
CA ALA A 347 -17.36 -9.67 32.74
C ALA A 347 -18.36 -8.80 31.96
N GLN A 348 -19.58 -8.67 32.50
CA GLN A 348 -20.58 -7.75 31.95
C GLN A 348 -20.10 -6.30 32.10
N PRO A 349 -20.17 -5.47 31.03
CA PRO A 349 -19.79 -4.07 31.11
C PRO A 349 -20.83 -3.25 31.87
N THR A 350 -20.45 -2.06 32.30
CA THR A 350 -21.39 -0.99 32.65
C THR A 350 -21.98 -0.42 31.35
N PRO A 351 -23.29 -0.59 31.07
CA PRO A 351 -23.90 -0.07 29.85
C PRO A 351 -24.16 1.44 29.97
N CYS A 352 -23.82 2.17 28.92
CA CYS A 352 -24.02 3.62 28.84
C CYS A 352 -24.78 3.95 27.55
N GLU A 353 -26.12 3.91 27.62
CA GLU A 353 -26.98 4.33 26.52
C GLU A 353 -27.00 5.85 26.41
N ILE A 354 -26.65 6.39 25.24
CA ILE A 354 -26.71 7.83 24.95
C ILE A 354 -27.88 8.16 24.02
N PRO A 355 -28.50 9.35 24.16
CA PRO A 355 -29.70 9.72 23.42
C PRO A 355 -29.44 9.99 21.93
N ASP A 356 -28.25 10.47 21.59
CA ASP A 356 -27.84 10.83 20.23
C ASP A 356 -26.36 10.51 19.98
N ASP A 357 -25.89 10.71 18.75
CA ASP A 357 -24.53 10.39 18.33
C ASP A 357 -23.58 11.59 18.26
N ARG A 358 -23.88 12.68 19.00
CA ARG A 358 -23.03 13.87 19.10
C ARG A 358 -21.79 13.60 19.95
N ASN A 359 -20.69 14.31 19.65
CA ASN A 359 -19.42 14.18 20.36
C ASN A 359 -19.58 14.41 21.87
N ASP A 360 -20.31 15.46 22.25
CA ASP A 360 -20.54 15.82 23.65
C ASP A 360 -21.29 14.73 24.43
N SER A 361 -22.20 14.01 23.78
CA SER A 361 -22.95 12.90 24.39
C SER A 361 -22.01 11.74 24.74
N TYR A 362 -21.11 11.36 23.82
CA TYR A 362 -20.07 10.35 24.11
C TYR A 362 -19.12 10.80 25.20
N LEU A 363 -18.61 12.04 25.12
CA LEU A 363 -17.67 12.57 26.11
C LEU A 363 -18.29 12.71 27.50
N SER A 364 -19.55 13.13 27.59
CA SER A 364 -20.26 13.26 28.86
C SER A 364 -20.50 11.89 29.49
N ALA A 365 -20.90 10.89 28.70
CA ALA A 365 -21.05 9.52 29.17
C ALA A 365 -19.72 8.94 29.67
N LEU A 366 -18.64 9.15 28.93
CA LEU A 366 -17.31 8.71 29.34
C LEU A 366 -16.84 9.41 30.63
N ARG A 367 -17.01 10.72 30.75
CA ARG A 367 -16.67 11.48 31.97
C ARG A 367 -17.42 11.00 33.20
N GLN A 368 -18.69 10.61 33.03
CA GLN A 368 -19.52 10.15 34.14
C GLN A 368 -19.16 8.73 34.60
N GLN A 369 -18.73 7.87 33.68
CA GLN A 369 -18.66 6.41 33.90
C GLN A 369 -17.23 5.88 33.99
N VAL A 370 -16.25 6.57 33.39
CA VAL A 370 -14.83 6.20 33.49
C VAL A 370 -14.31 6.62 34.86
N GLN A 371 -14.02 5.63 35.70
CA GLN A 371 -13.40 5.80 37.02
C GLN A 371 -11.91 5.41 36.95
N GLN A 372 -11.15 5.68 38.02
CA GLN A 372 -9.70 5.36 38.07
C GLN A 372 -9.41 3.86 37.92
N ASP A 373 -10.33 3.00 38.34
CA ASP A 373 -10.21 1.54 38.31
C ASP A 373 -10.79 0.90 37.04
N THR A 374 -11.29 1.72 36.10
CA THR A 374 -11.85 1.28 34.82
C THR A 374 -10.75 0.78 33.89
N GLN A 375 -10.86 -0.46 33.42
CA GLN A 375 -9.84 -1.10 32.59
C GLN A 375 -9.94 -0.72 31.10
N MET A 376 -11.16 -0.45 30.60
CA MET A 376 -11.43 -0.24 29.18
C MET A 376 -12.70 0.58 28.96
N ALA A 377 -12.70 1.42 27.93
CA ALA A 377 -13.89 2.06 27.38
C ALA A 377 -14.17 1.57 25.94
N LEU A 378 -15.30 0.89 25.71
CA LEU A 378 -15.74 0.47 24.38
C LEU A 378 -16.84 1.41 23.87
N CYS A 379 -16.67 2.02 22.70
CA CYS A 379 -17.66 2.91 22.09
C CYS A 379 -18.16 2.38 20.75
N ILE A 380 -19.48 2.24 20.58
CA ILE A 380 -20.11 1.82 19.33
C ILE A 380 -20.62 3.05 18.57
N LEU A 381 -19.97 3.36 17.45
CA LEU A 381 -20.33 4.49 16.59
C LEU A 381 -21.30 4.06 15.48
N PRO A 382 -22.36 4.84 15.17
CA PRO A 382 -23.24 4.56 14.04
C PRO A 382 -22.53 4.60 12.67
N THR A 383 -21.58 5.51 12.50
CA THR A 383 -20.84 5.74 11.24
C THR A 383 -19.34 5.88 11.50
N ASN A 384 -18.53 5.92 10.43
CA ASN A 384 -17.07 6.10 10.47
C ASN A 384 -16.64 7.57 10.57
N ARG A 385 -17.48 8.45 11.12
CA ARG A 385 -17.20 9.88 11.24
C ARG A 385 -15.96 10.13 12.12
N LYS A 386 -14.96 10.77 11.52
CA LYS A 386 -13.62 10.96 12.12
C LYS A 386 -13.63 11.83 13.37
N ASP A 387 -14.42 12.90 13.37
CA ASP A 387 -14.51 13.87 14.47
C ASP A 387 -14.90 13.22 15.81
N ARG A 388 -15.79 12.22 15.79
CA ARG A 388 -16.18 11.44 16.99
C ARG A 388 -15.05 10.57 17.49
N TYR A 389 -14.41 9.86 16.57
CA TYR A 389 -13.28 8.98 16.88
C TYR A 389 -12.16 9.79 17.53
N ASP A 390 -11.83 10.94 16.95
CA ASP A 390 -10.80 11.86 17.46
C ASP A 390 -11.14 12.35 18.87
N ALA A 391 -12.39 12.79 19.10
CA ALA A 391 -12.84 13.24 20.41
C ALA A 391 -12.70 12.16 21.49
N ILE A 392 -13.17 10.94 21.22
CA ILE A 392 -13.07 9.80 22.15
C ILE A 392 -11.61 9.44 22.42
N LYS A 393 -10.79 9.36 21.37
CA LYS A 393 -9.37 9.01 21.52
C LYS A 393 -8.60 10.08 22.30
N LYS A 394 -8.84 11.36 22.02
CA LYS A 394 -8.23 12.46 22.77
C LYS A 394 -8.60 12.39 24.25
N PHE A 395 -9.87 12.20 24.57
CA PHE A 395 -10.34 12.07 25.95
C PHE A 395 -9.66 10.89 26.68
N CYS A 396 -9.70 9.70 26.09
CA CYS A 396 -9.17 8.47 26.70
C CYS A 396 -7.63 8.39 26.74
N CYS A 397 -6.93 9.10 25.87
CA CYS A 397 -5.46 9.05 25.83
C CYS A 397 -4.80 10.20 26.58
N VAL A 398 -5.47 11.35 26.73
CA VAL A 398 -4.90 12.59 27.30
C VAL A 398 -5.56 12.93 28.62
N ASP A 399 -6.89 13.06 28.63
CA ASP A 399 -7.61 13.61 29.79
C ASP A 399 -7.84 12.55 30.88
N HIS A 400 -8.21 11.32 30.48
CA HIS A 400 -8.41 10.18 31.37
C HIS A 400 -7.73 8.94 30.78
N PRO A 401 -6.55 8.52 31.29
CA PRO A 401 -5.73 7.48 30.68
C PRO A 401 -6.35 6.08 30.81
N VAL A 402 -7.29 5.78 29.92
CA VAL A 402 -7.97 4.49 29.83
C VAL A 402 -7.87 3.98 28.40
N PRO A 403 -7.44 2.71 28.19
CA PRO A 403 -7.50 2.13 26.85
C PRO A 403 -8.92 2.16 26.29
N SER A 404 -9.05 2.47 25.00
CA SER A 404 -10.37 2.56 24.35
C SER A 404 -10.46 1.72 23.07
N GLN A 405 -11.62 1.10 22.89
CA GLN A 405 -11.99 0.34 21.70
C GLN A 405 -13.16 1.02 21.00
N VAL A 406 -13.02 1.31 19.71
CA VAL A 406 -14.11 1.91 18.91
C VAL A 406 -14.56 0.88 17.87
N VAL A 407 -15.88 0.71 17.74
CA VAL A 407 -16.48 -0.24 16.79
C VAL A 407 -17.57 0.48 15.99
N VAL A 408 -17.56 0.36 14.68
CA VAL A 408 -18.64 0.89 13.84
C VAL A 408 -19.80 -0.10 13.82
N GLY A 409 -21.04 0.37 14.04
CA GLY A 409 -22.24 -0.47 14.12
C GLY A 409 -22.45 -1.35 12.88
N ARG A 410 -22.11 -0.84 11.68
CA ARG A 410 -22.15 -1.62 10.43
C ARG A 410 -21.27 -2.88 10.47
N THR A 411 -20.19 -2.89 11.24
CA THR A 411 -19.31 -4.07 11.40
C THR A 411 -20.01 -5.17 12.22
N LEU A 412 -20.95 -4.80 13.09
CA LEU A 412 -21.70 -5.70 13.96
C LEU A 412 -23.02 -6.19 13.34
N SER A 413 -23.49 -5.57 12.25
CA SER A 413 -24.80 -5.89 11.67
C SER A 413 -24.86 -7.27 10.98
N LYS A 414 -23.71 -7.82 10.55
CA LYS A 414 -23.63 -9.13 9.88
C LYS A 414 -23.49 -10.26 10.92
N LYS A 415 -24.61 -10.80 11.40
CA LYS A 415 -24.65 -11.87 12.42
C LYS A 415 -23.75 -13.08 12.11
N GLN A 416 -23.68 -13.51 10.85
CA GLN A 416 -22.82 -14.65 10.43
C GLN A 416 -21.33 -14.41 10.68
N MET A 417 -20.87 -13.15 10.63
CA MET A 417 -19.46 -12.78 10.80
C MET A 417 -19.12 -12.34 12.23
N LEU A 418 -20.13 -12.16 13.09
CA LEU A 418 -19.99 -11.55 14.41
C LEU A 418 -18.99 -12.30 15.30
N MET A 419 -18.94 -13.63 15.26
CA MET A 419 -17.97 -14.41 16.03
C MET A 419 -16.52 -14.15 15.62
N SER A 420 -16.25 -14.03 14.32
CA SER A 420 -14.91 -13.72 13.81
C SER A 420 -14.49 -12.29 14.16
N VAL A 421 -15.44 -11.35 14.04
CA VAL A 421 -15.25 -9.94 14.44
C VAL A 421 -14.98 -9.83 15.93
N ALA A 422 -15.81 -10.47 16.77
CA ALA A 422 -15.67 -10.43 18.22
C ALA A 422 -14.36 -11.09 18.71
N THR A 423 -13.94 -12.20 18.08
CA THR A 423 -12.62 -12.83 18.32
C THR A 423 -11.49 -11.82 18.10
N LYS A 424 -11.50 -11.09 16.99
CA LYS A 424 -10.48 -10.06 16.69
C LYS A 424 -10.55 -8.89 17.67
N ILE A 425 -11.75 -8.45 18.05
CA ILE A 425 -11.94 -7.42 19.07
C ILE A 425 -11.39 -7.90 20.41
N ALA A 426 -11.68 -9.13 20.84
CA ALA A 426 -11.18 -9.69 22.11
C ALA A 426 -9.65 -9.74 22.15
N ILE A 427 -9.01 -10.13 21.04
CA ILE A 427 -7.53 -10.09 20.91
C ILE A 427 -7.01 -8.66 21.06
N GLN A 428 -7.64 -7.67 20.42
CA GLN A 428 -7.27 -6.26 20.58
C GLN A 428 -7.46 -5.77 22.02
N LEU A 429 -8.57 -6.13 22.67
CA LEU A 429 -8.83 -5.79 24.07
C LEU A 429 -7.71 -6.34 24.97
N ASN A 430 -7.34 -7.61 24.79
CA ASN A 430 -6.23 -8.22 25.53
C ASN A 430 -4.92 -7.44 25.36
N CYS A 431 -4.54 -7.10 24.13
CA CYS A 431 -3.33 -6.32 23.83
C CYS A 431 -3.34 -4.93 24.51
N LYS A 432 -4.48 -4.25 24.46
CA LYS A 432 -4.68 -2.93 25.06
C LYS A 432 -4.63 -2.93 26.59
N LEU A 433 -4.89 -4.09 27.20
CA LEU A 433 -4.75 -4.32 28.64
C LEU A 433 -3.34 -4.78 29.04
N GLY A 434 -2.43 -4.93 28.08
CA GLY A 434 -1.04 -5.38 28.31
C GLY A 434 -0.84 -6.90 28.18
N GLY A 435 -1.86 -7.62 27.72
CA GLY A 435 -1.78 -9.06 27.46
C GLY A 435 -0.99 -9.40 26.20
N GLU A 436 -0.51 -10.64 26.14
CA GLU A 436 0.30 -11.18 25.05
C GLU A 436 -0.47 -12.26 24.32
N VAL A 437 -0.47 -12.23 22.99
CA VAL A 437 -1.35 -13.08 22.17
C VAL A 437 -0.65 -14.38 21.78
N TRP A 438 0.53 -14.25 21.15
CA TRP A 438 1.44 -15.34 20.80
C TRP A 438 2.90 -14.86 20.95
N HIS A 439 3.85 -15.79 20.93
CA HIS A 439 5.27 -15.46 20.88
C HIS A 439 6.04 -16.41 19.97
N LEU A 440 7.32 -16.11 19.76
CA LEU A 440 8.26 -16.94 19.01
C LEU A 440 9.33 -17.48 19.93
N GLU A 441 10.04 -18.51 19.48
CA GLU A 441 11.33 -18.85 20.06
C GLU A 441 12.39 -17.93 19.47
N ILE A 442 12.95 -17.06 20.31
CA ILE A 442 14.11 -16.25 19.97
C ILE A 442 15.27 -16.90 20.71
N PRO A 443 16.19 -17.61 20.01
CA PRO A 443 17.22 -18.46 20.62
C PRO A 443 18.33 -17.64 21.30
N LEU A 444 17.95 -16.91 22.34
CA LEU A 444 18.80 -16.07 23.17
C LEU A 444 18.78 -16.67 24.58
N LYS A 445 19.48 -17.80 24.79
CA LYS A 445 19.55 -18.49 26.09
C LYS A 445 20.99 -18.87 26.47
N ASN A 446 21.38 -18.38 27.65
CA ASN A 446 22.28 -18.99 28.65
C ASN A 446 23.79 -19.08 28.35
N LEU A 447 24.58 -18.81 29.40
CA LEU A 447 26.03 -18.81 29.43
C LEU A 447 26.58 -20.25 29.28
N MET A 448 27.21 -20.55 28.14
CA MET A 448 28.06 -21.73 27.95
C MET A 448 29.53 -21.37 28.21
N VAL A 449 30.12 -21.71 29.37
CA VAL A 449 31.56 -21.53 29.56
C VAL A 449 32.30 -22.57 28.71
N ILE A 450 33.19 -22.12 27.84
CA ILE A 450 34.01 -22.97 26.97
C ILE A 450 35.47 -22.75 27.36
N GLY A 451 36.13 -23.82 27.81
CA GLY A 451 37.58 -23.87 27.94
C GLY A 451 38.15 -24.50 26.67
N ILE A 452 39.11 -23.82 26.04
CA ILE A 452 39.83 -24.32 24.87
C ILE A 452 41.30 -24.35 25.25
N ASP A 453 41.93 -25.50 25.11
CA ASP A 453 43.37 -25.65 25.21
C ASP A 453 43.89 -26.37 23.97
N SER A 454 45.09 -26.00 23.54
CA SER A 454 45.72 -26.54 22.33
C SER A 454 47.12 -27.03 22.66
N TYR A 455 47.32 -28.33 22.52
CA TYR A 455 48.65 -28.94 22.65
C TYR A 455 49.30 -29.05 21.26
N HIS A 456 50.51 -28.51 21.15
CA HIS A 456 51.35 -28.63 19.96
C HIS A 456 52.45 -29.67 20.21
N ASP A 457 52.39 -30.80 19.50
CA ASP A 457 53.44 -31.82 19.56
C ASP A 457 54.71 -31.30 18.88
N SER A 458 55.76 -31.10 19.66
CA SER A 458 57.05 -30.57 19.20
C SER A 458 57.83 -31.58 18.32
N ALA A 459 57.41 -32.84 18.26
CA ALA A 459 58.12 -33.90 17.56
C ALA A 459 57.60 -34.19 16.14
N LYS A 460 56.39 -33.73 15.76
CA LYS A 460 55.80 -33.92 14.42
C LYS A 460 55.14 -32.64 13.91
N LYS A 461 55.80 -31.94 12.99
CA LYS A 461 55.26 -30.74 12.32
C LYS A 461 53.88 -31.02 11.69
N GLY A 462 52.86 -30.30 12.12
CA GLY A 462 51.56 -30.21 11.43
C GLY A 462 50.36 -30.88 12.10
N ARG A 463 50.45 -31.36 13.35
CA ARG A 463 49.28 -31.83 14.11
C ARG A 463 49.12 -31.11 15.44
N SER A 464 48.04 -30.34 15.56
CA SER A 464 47.59 -29.71 16.80
C SER A 464 46.40 -30.52 17.33
N VAL A 465 46.37 -30.76 18.64
CA VAL A 465 45.19 -31.34 19.29
C VAL A 465 44.49 -30.25 20.07
N GLY A 466 43.27 -29.90 19.65
CA GLY A 466 42.41 -28.98 20.38
C GLY A 466 41.49 -29.77 21.31
N GLY A 467 41.64 -29.54 22.62
CA GLY A 467 40.68 -30.00 23.62
C GLY A 467 39.65 -28.91 23.87
N VAL A 468 38.37 -29.20 23.61
CA VAL A 468 37.26 -28.29 23.92
C VAL A 468 36.39 -28.91 25.01
N VAL A 469 36.16 -28.14 26.07
CA VAL A 469 35.23 -28.48 27.16
C VAL A 469 34.19 -27.38 27.27
N ALA A 470 32.92 -27.73 27.07
CA ALA A 470 31.80 -26.79 27.09
C ALA A 470 30.77 -27.17 28.16
N SER A 471 30.32 -26.21 28.97
CA SER A 471 29.24 -26.43 29.94
C SER A 471 27.89 -26.57 29.22
N ILE A 472 27.14 -27.64 29.46
CA ILE A 472 25.91 -27.98 28.72
C ILE A 472 24.62 -27.71 29.49
N ASN A 473 24.70 -27.17 30.69
CA ASN A 473 23.52 -26.80 31.48
C ASN A 473 23.67 -25.43 32.15
N PRO A 474 22.56 -24.73 32.44
CA PRO A 474 22.59 -23.38 33.03
C PRO A 474 23.26 -23.30 34.41
N ALA A 475 23.32 -24.41 35.15
CA ALA A 475 23.97 -24.48 36.46
C ALA A 475 25.51 -24.63 36.37
N LEU A 476 26.09 -24.75 35.16
CA LEU A 476 27.51 -25.01 34.93
C LEU A 476 28.04 -26.25 35.67
N THR A 477 27.21 -27.27 35.87
CA THR A 477 27.60 -28.50 36.60
C THR A 477 27.80 -29.71 35.68
N ARG A 478 27.41 -29.60 34.41
CA ARG A 478 27.53 -30.65 33.41
C ARG A 478 28.35 -30.13 32.24
N TYR A 479 29.30 -30.92 31.78
CA TYR A 479 30.24 -30.56 30.74
C TYR A 479 30.23 -31.59 29.61
N TYR A 480 30.36 -31.11 28.38
CA TYR A 480 30.65 -31.89 27.19
C TYR A 480 32.09 -31.63 26.78
N SER A 481 32.89 -32.68 26.66
CA SER A 481 34.29 -32.60 26.24
C SER A 481 34.52 -33.38 24.97
N ARG A 482 35.19 -32.77 23.99
CA ARG A 482 35.60 -33.45 22.75
C ARG A 482 37.03 -33.05 22.39
N CYS A 483 37.84 -34.04 22.02
CA CYS A 483 39.14 -33.82 21.40
C CYS A 483 38.97 -34.03 19.90
N THR A 484 39.30 -33.02 19.10
CA THR A 484 39.20 -33.09 17.63
C THR A 484 40.57 -32.94 16.99
N PHE A 485 40.86 -33.83 16.05
CA PHE A 485 41.97 -33.69 15.11
C PHE A 485 41.47 -32.90 13.92
N GLN A 486 42.14 -31.79 13.61
CA GLN A 486 41.63 -30.80 12.66
C GLN A 486 41.91 -31.24 11.21
N HIS A 487 40.86 -31.59 10.46
CA HIS A 487 40.82 -31.61 8.99
C HIS A 487 39.49 -30.98 8.51
N SER A 488 39.52 -30.34 7.33
CA SER A 488 38.54 -29.38 6.82
C SER A 488 37.10 -29.90 6.61
N MET A 489 36.13 -29.02 6.90
CA MET A 489 34.68 -29.04 6.59
C MET A 489 33.74 -29.85 7.51
N GLN A 490 33.21 -29.16 8.54
CA GLN A 490 31.89 -29.38 9.14
C GLN A 490 31.52 -28.17 10.01
N GLU A 491 30.44 -27.45 9.68
CA GLU A 491 29.96 -26.31 10.48
C GLU A 491 29.27 -26.82 11.75
N LEU A 492 30.00 -26.78 12.85
CA LEU A 492 29.48 -26.95 14.20
C LEU A 492 28.82 -25.65 14.65
N SER A 493 27.55 -25.77 15.03
CA SER A 493 26.84 -24.86 15.92
C SER A 493 27.76 -24.37 17.05
N ASP A 494 28.07 -23.08 17.10
CA ASP A 494 28.33 -22.38 18.37
C ASP A 494 28.54 -20.86 18.20
N GLY A 495 28.04 -20.10 19.18
CA GLY A 495 28.56 -18.78 19.50
C GLY A 495 27.59 -17.62 19.67
N LEU A 496 26.32 -17.80 20.05
CA LEU A 496 25.43 -16.66 20.36
C LEU A 496 24.90 -16.68 21.80
N LYS A 497 25.74 -16.22 22.73
CA LYS A 497 25.30 -15.79 24.05
C LYS A 497 24.80 -14.34 23.94
N LEU A 498 23.50 -14.13 23.70
CA LEU A 498 22.90 -12.80 23.84
C LEU A 498 22.24 -12.71 25.23
N LYS A 499 22.82 -11.92 26.14
CA LYS A 499 22.12 -11.40 27.33
C LYS A 499 21.48 -10.05 26.94
N GLY A 500 20.30 -9.75 27.49
CA GLY A 500 19.60 -8.46 27.35
C GLY A 500 19.50 -7.89 25.92
N LEU A 501 18.53 -8.35 25.11
CA LEU A 501 18.21 -7.73 23.82
C LEU A 501 16.99 -6.79 23.97
N MET A 502 17.08 -5.60 23.38
CA MET A 502 15.97 -4.69 23.13
C MET A 502 15.87 -4.42 21.63
N VAL A 503 14.67 -4.49 21.06
CA VAL A 503 14.36 -4.08 19.70
C VAL A 503 13.50 -2.82 19.73
N VAL A 504 13.89 -1.83 18.95
CA VAL A 504 13.28 -0.51 18.86
C VAL A 504 12.73 -0.30 17.45
N GLY A 505 11.52 0.22 17.33
CA GLY A 505 10.95 0.70 16.08
C GLY A 505 10.77 2.21 16.13
N ILE A 506 11.19 2.89 15.08
CA ILE A 506 11.04 4.35 14.93
C ILE A 506 10.38 4.63 13.59
N ASP A 507 9.30 5.39 13.61
CA ASP A 507 8.61 5.87 12.40
C ASP A 507 8.25 7.35 12.55
N THR A 508 8.14 8.06 11.42
CA THR A 508 7.77 9.47 11.37
C THR A 508 6.52 9.66 10.52
N TYR A 509 5.49 10.21 11.13
CA TYR A 509 4.25 10.59 10.45
C TYR A 509 4.27 12.07 10.07
N HIS A 510 3.97 12.36 8.80
CA HIS A 510 3.80 13.72 8.27
C HIS A 510 2.34 13.99 7.92
N ASP A 511 1.75 15.07 8.45
CA ASP A 511 0.38 15.48 8.14
C ASP A 511 0.34 16.30 6.85
N SER A 512 -0.32 15.77 5.81
CA SER A 512 -0.48 16.46 4.52
C SER A 512 -1.43 17.65 4.58
N ALA A 513 -2.32 17.73 5.58
CA ALA A 513 -3.31 18.80 5.74
C ALA A 513 -2.81 19.99 6.57
N LYS A 514 -1.78 19.79 7.42
CA LYS A 514 -1.16 20.84 8.24
C LYS A 514 0.35 20.90 7.98
N LYS A 515 0.76 21.73 7.02
CA LYS A 515 2.18 21.98 6.74
C LYS A 515 2.90 22.43 8.03
N GLY A 516 3.95 21.70 8.43
CA GLY A 516 4.91 22.14 9.45
C GLY A 516 5.01 21.34 10.76
N ARG A 517 4.21 20.28 10.98
CA ARG A 517 4.34 19.40 12.16
C ARG A 517 4.41 17.93 11.77
N SER A 518 5.40 17.23 12.31
CA SER A 518 5.57 15.78 12.16
C SER A 518 5.49 15.11 13.54
N VAL A 519 5.10 13.84 13.58
CA VAL A 519 5.03 13.05 14.82
C VAL A 519 5.94 11.84 14.68
N GLY A 520 6.94 11.74 15.54
CA GLY A 520 7.79 10.56 15.67
C GLY A 520 7.17 9.57 16.66
N GLY A 521 6.97 8.32 16.25
CA GLY A 521 6.60 7.22 17.13
C GLY A 521 7.82 6.37 17.45
N ILE A 522 8.02 6.06 18.74
CA ILE A 522 9.11 5.20 19.23
C ILE A 522 8.49 4.07 20.04
N VAL A 523 8.82 2.83 19.68
CA VAL A 523 8.30 1.63 20.33
C VAL A 523 9.45 0.68 20.65
N CYS A 524 9.61 0.30 21.91
CA CYS A 524 10.73 -0.50 22.40
C CYS A 524 10.23 -1.80 23.05
N SER A 525 10.83 -2.94 22.71
CA SER A 525 10.48 -4.23 23.34
C SER A 525 10.99 -4.30 24.79
N MET A 526 10.17 -4.81 25.72
CA MET A 526 10.45 -4.78 27.16
C MET A 526 10.84 -6.13 27.75
N ASN A 527 10.57 -7.24 27.08
CA ASN A 527 10.79 -8.57 27.62
C ASN A 527 11.54 -9.48 26.64
N ARG A 528 12.09 -10.59 27.15
CA ARG A 528 12.89 -11.56 26.39
C ARG A 528 12.24 -12.05 25.10
N ASN A 529 10.92 -12.25 25.12
CA ASN A 529 10.17 -12.78 23.99
C ASN A 529 9.82 -11.70 22.95
N LEU A 530 10.16 -10.43 23.22
CA LEU A 530 9.88 -9.26 22.38
C LEU A 530 8.39 -9.07 22.08
N THR A 531 7.56 -9.37 23.07
CA THR A 531 6.09 -9.39 22.98
C THR A 531 5.43 -8.23 23.71
N ARG A 532 6.10 -7.66 24.71
CA ARG A 532 5.65 -6.45 25.43
C ARG A 532 6.43 -5.23 24.97
N TYR A 533 5.76 -4.10 24.90
CA TYR A 533 6.32 -2.88 24.31
C TYR A 533 6.08 -1.66 25.19
N TYR A 534 7.11 -0.82 25.32
CA TYR A 534 7.00 0.56 25.76
C TYR A 534 6.83 1.47 24.54
N SER A 535 5.94 2.44 24.61
CA SER A 535 5.58 3.31 23.50
C SER A 535 5.63 4.78 23.92
N SER A 536 6.15 5.62 23.04
CA SER A 536 6.19 7.06 23.25
C SER A 536 6.17 7.83 21.93
N THR A 537 5.71 9.08 21.98
CA THR A 537 5.69 9.99 20.84
C THR A 537 6.51 11.23 21.08
N THR A 538 6.99 11.82 20.00
CA THR A 538 7.61 13.16 19.99
C THR A 538 6.99 14.00 18.87
N PHE A 539 6.71 15.27 19.16
CA PHE A 539 6.29 16.24 18.15
C PHE A 539 7.51 16.95 17.59
N GLN A 540 7.55 17.14 16.28
CA GLN A 540 8.67 17.76 15.58
C GLN A 540 8.19 18.97 14.77
N MET A 541 8.91 20.08 14.87
CA MET A 541 8.77 21.23 13.97
C MET A 541 9.69 21.06 12.76
N GLN A 542 9.31 21.63 11.61
CA GLN A 542 9.95 21.45 10.30
C GLN A 542 11.45 21.81 10.23
N THR A 543 12.01 22.43 11.26
CA THR A 543 13.41 22.91 11.35
C THR A 543 14.22 22.31 12.50
N GLN A 544 13.65 21.41 13.31
CA GLN A 544 14.34 20.78 14.45
C GLN A 544 14.78 19.36 14.11
N GLU A 545 16.04 19.02 14.42
CA GLU A 545 16.60 17.68 14.23
C GLU A 545 15.79 16.64 15.03
N LEU A 546 15.69 15.43 14.48
CA LEU A 546 14.84 14.31 14.93
C LEU A 546 15.08 13.85 16.38
N VAL A 547 16.07 14.41 17.09
CA VAL A 547 16.89 13.64 18.01
C VAL A 547 16.75 14.02 19.48
N ASP A 548 16.64 15.30 19.83
CA ASP A 548 16.52 15.72 21.24
C ASP A 548 15.27 15.15 21.93
N GLY A 549 14.13 15.19 21.23
CA GLY A 549 12.88 14.61 21.70
C GLY A 549 12.94 13.08 21.77
N ALA A 550 13.58 12.44 20.79
CA ALA A 550 13.73 10.98 20.74
C ALA A 550 14.60 10.45 21.89
N CYS A 551 15.68 11.15 22.24
CA CYS A 551 16.56 10.81 23.35
C CYS A 551 15.85 10.74 24.71
N ILE A 552 14.99 11.72 25.01
CA ILE A 552 14.19 11.71 26.24
C ILE A 552 13.31 10.46 26.29
N LYS A 553 12.69 10.09 25.16
CA LYS A 553 11.78 8.93 25.09
C LYS A 553 12.54 7.60 25.18
N LEU A 554 13.70 7.50 24.55
CA LEU A 554 14.57 6.32 24.62
C LEU A 554 15.11 6.09 26.03
N ARG A 555 15.45 7.15 26.78
CA ARG A 555 15.82 7.03 28.19
C ARG A 555 14.68 6.43 29.02
N GLY A 556 13.45 6.93 28.88
CA GLY A 556 12.28 6.36 29.57
C GLY A 556 12.05 4.89 29.23
N ALA A 557 12.32 4.48 27.98
CA ALA A 557 12.26 3.08 27.59
C ALA A 557 13.35 2.20 28.25
N LEU A 558 14.57 2.72 28.41
CA LEU A 558 15.66 2.04 29.11
C LEU A 558 15.40 1.90 30.61
N GLU A 559 14.89 2.96 31.25
CA GLU A 559 14.47 2.93 32.65
C GLU A 559 13.39 1.87 32.87
N LYS A 560 12.37 1.83 32.00
CA LYS A 560 11.32 0.81 32.08
C LYS A 560 11.84 -0.61 31.82
N TYR A 561 12.76 -0.77 30.88
CA TYR A 561 13.40 -2.06 30.64
C TYR A 561 14.18 -2.53 31.88
N HIS A 562 14.91 -1.64 32.54
CA HIS A 562 15.62 -1.95 33.78
C HIS A 562 14.66 -2.33 34.90
N GLU A 563 13.53 -1.62 35.06
CA GLU A 563 12.47 -1.95 36.02
C GLU A 563 11.92 -3.37 35.80
N VAL A 564 11.70 -3.77 34.53
CA VAL A 564 11.14 -5.09 34.18
C VAL A 564 12.16 -6.23 34.26
N ASN A 565 13.42 -5.98 33.89
CA ASN A 565 14.43 -7.03 33.71
C ASN A 565 15.51 -7.04 34.81
N GLY A 566 15.55 -6.04 35.69
CA GLY A 566 16.60 -5.87 36.71
C GLY A 566 17.97 -5.48 36.14
N ALA A 567 18.09 -5.30 34.83
CA ALA A 567 19.32 -4.95 34.12
C ALA A 567 18.99 -4.16 32.85
N LEU A 568 19.91 -3.30 32.41
CA LEU A 568 19.82 -2.62 31.12
C LEU A 568 20.13 -3.59 29.97
N PRO A 569 19.63 -3.34 28.74
CA PRO A 569 19.89 -4.22 27.60
C PRO A 569 21.37 -4.16 27.19
N GLU A 570 22.03 -5.30 27.02
CA GLU A 570 23.41 -5.31 26.50
C GLU A 570 23.46 -5.04 24.99
N ARG A 571 22.34 -5.24 24.29
CA ARG A 571 22.24 -5.03 22.84
C ARG A 571 20.91 -4.40 22.45
N ILE A 572 20.98 -3.42 21.56
CA ILE A 572 19.82 -2.65 21.07
C ILE A 572 19.82 -2.73 19.54
N ILE A 573 18.71 -3.17 18.95
CA ILE A 573 18.52 -3.16 17.49
C ILE A 573 17.39 -2.19 17.16
N VAL A 574 17.70 -1.17 16.36
CA VAL A 574 16.78 -0.10 15.97
C VAL A 574 16.37 -0.30 14.53
N PHE A 575 15.08 -0.47 14.28
CA PHE A 575 14.50 -0.43 12.94
C PHE A 575 13.90 0.96 12.69
N ARG A 576 14.48 1.70 11.73
CA ARG A 576 14.12 3.08 11.39
C ARG A 576 13.41 3.12 10.04
N ASP A 577 12.10 3.39 10.03
CA ASP A 577 11.30 3.57 8.82
C ASP A 577 11.26 5.06 8.41
N GLY A 578 10.88 5.37 7.17
CA GLY A 578 10.63 6.75 6.73
C GLY A 578 11.87 7.54 6.29
N VAL A 579 12.96 6.86 5.92
CA VAL A 579 14.22 7.50 5.47
C VAL A 579 14.45 7.22 3.98
N GLY A 580 14.57 8.27 3.18
CA GLY A 580 14.94 8.17 1.76
C GLY A 580 16.46 8.03 1.53
N ASP A 581 16.88 7.63 0.33
CA ASP A 581 18.30 7.44 -0.01
C ASP A 581 19.16 8.68 0.24
N GLY A 582 18.66 9.86 -0.12
CA GLY A 582 19.35 11.14 0.10
C GLY A 582 19.47 11.56 1.57
N GLN A 583 18.79 10.88 2.49
CA GLN A 583 18.82 11.18 3.93
C GLN A 583 19.70 10.20 4.73
N LEU A 584 20.20 9.13 4.11
CA LEU A 584 20.98 8.10 4.80
C LEU A 584 22.24 8.65 5.45
N GLN A 585 22.94 9.57 4.77
CA GLN A 585 24.15 10.19 5.31
C GLN A 585 23.85 11.01 6.58
N ALA A 586 22.76 11.79 6.56
CA ALA A 586 22.34 12.56 7.73
C ALA A 586 21.96 11.65 8.92
N VAL A 587 21.31 10.50 8.66
CA VAL A 587 21.03 9.51 9.71
C VAL A 587 22.33 8.96 10.31
N HIS A 588 23.30 8.61 9.47
CA HIS A 588 24.58 8.06 9.91
C HIS A 588 25.42 9.08 10.69
N GLU A 589 25.51 10.33 10.22
CA GLU A 589 26.36 11.37 10.80
C GLU A 589 25.74 12.08 12.00
N HIS A 590 24.41 12.16 12.09
CA HIS A 590 23.73 12.93 13.13
C HIS A 590 22.82 12.08 14.02
N GLU A 591 21.87 11.30 13.48
CA GLU A 591 20.90 10.57 14.31
C GLU A 591 21.56 9.46 15.15
N ILE A 592 22.42 8.65 14.53
CA ILE A 592 23.02 7.48 15.20
C ILE A 592 23.98 7.87 16.34
N PRO A 593 24.94 8.80 16.17
CA PRO A 593 25.84 9.19 17.25
C PRO A 593 25.09 9.75 18.45
N GLN A 594 24.05 10.55 18.20
CA GLN A 594 23.21 11.11 19.24
C GLN A 594 22.38 10.03 19.96
N MET A 595 21.80 9.05 19.25
CA MET A 595 21.12 7.91 19.88
C MET A 595 22.08 7.13 20.81
N ILE A 596 23.31 6.86 20.35
CA ILE A 596 24.33 6.17 21.14
C ILE A 596 24.70 6.97 22.39
N ASP A 597 24.89 8.28 22.27
CA ASP A 597 25.16 9.17 23.39
C ASP A 597 24.00 9.16 24.41
N CYS A 598 22.76 9.14 23.93
CA CYS A 598 21.58 9.04 24.78
C CYS A 598 21.48 7.71 25.52
N PHE A 599 21.86 6.59 24.90
CA PHE A 599 21.96 5.31 25.60
C PHE A 599 23.01 5.34 26.71
N LYS A 600 24.21 5.89 26.43
CA LYS A 600 25.28 6.03 27.43
C LYS A 600 24.85 6.91 28.60
N LYS A 601 24.26 8.08 28.33
CA LYS A 601 23.74 8.98 29.37
C LYS A 601 22.67 8.33 30.24
N ALA A 602 21.81 7.49 29.67
CA ALA A 602 20.75 6.80 30.41
C ALA A 602 21.26 5.70 31.35
N GLY A 603 22.35 5.01 31.00
CA GLY A 603 22.91 3.93 31.82
C GLY A 603 24.13 4.30 32.65
N GLY A 604 24.60 5.55 32.60
CA GLY A 604 25.81 6.02 33.26
C GLY A 604 27.09 5.78 32.45
N THR A 605 28.22 6.30 32.93
CA THR A 605 29.50 6.34 32.19
C THR A 605 30.08 4.97 31.82
N GLU A 606 29.69 3.90 32.52
CA GLU A 606 30.14 2.53 32.25
C GLU A 606 29.24 1.75 31.30
N TYR A 607 28.03 2.25 31.01
CA TYR A 607 27.08 1.54 30.16
C TYR A 607 27.32 1.85 28.68
N SER A 608 27.72 0.82 27.93
CA SER A 608 27.94 0.90 26.48
C SER A 608 27.28 -0.29 25.79
N PRO A 609 25.99 -0.21 25.42
CA PRO A 609 25.32 -1.30 24.74
C PRO A 609 25.85 -1.47 23.32
N LYS A 610 25.75 -2.69 22.80
CA LYS A 610 26.00 -2.96 21.38
C LYS A 610 24.79 -2.55 20.56
N VAL A 611 24.96 -1.79 19.49
CA VAL A 611 23.85 -1.16 18.76
C VAL A 611 23.88 -1.57 17.29
N GLY A 612 22.73 -1.97 16.76
CA GLY A 612 22.50 -2.14 15.33
C GLY A 612 21.38 -1.21 14.87
N VAL A 613 21.59 -0.44 13.80
CA VAL A 613 20.58 0.45 13.22
C VAL A 613 20.29 0.01 11.79
N VAL A 614 19.03 -0.36 11.54
CA VAL A 614 18.55 -0.90 10.28
C VAL A 614 17.49 0.03 9.72
N VAL A 615 17.79 0.67 8.60
CA VAL A 615 16.82 1.49 7.85
C VAL A 615 15.90 0.56 7.06
N VAL A 616 14.60 0.75 7.21
CA VAL A 616 13.54 -0.05 6.59
C VAL A 616 12.91 0.74 5.46
N LYS A 617 13.01 0.27 4.21
CA LYS A 617 12.43 0.93 3.03
C LYS A 617 11.31 0.11 2.44
N LYS A 618 10.09 0.64 2.58
CA LYS A 618 8.84 0.03 2.07
C LYS A 618 8.43 0.51 0.68
N ARG A 619 8.96 1.63 0.19
CA ARG A 619 8.60 2.18 -1.12
C ARG A 619 9.79 2.04 -2.05
N ILE A 620 9.85 0.91 -2.74
CA ILE A 620 10.95 0.53 -3.63
C ILE A 620 10.40 0.04 -4.97
N ASN A 621 11.19 0.20 -6.02
CA ASN A 621 10.83 -0.23 -7.37
C ASN A 621 11.23 -1.68 -7.65
N THR A 622 12.22 -2.21 -6.92
CA THR A 622 12.72 -3.59 -7.07
C THR A 622 11.62 -4.62 -6.83
N ARG A 623 11.50 -5.61 -7.73
CA ARG A 623 10.60 -6.76 -7.64
C ARG A 623 11.39 -8.05 -7.86
N PHE A 624 10.93 -9.13 -7.24
CA PHE A 624 11.52 -10.46 -7.38
C PHE A 624 10.42 -11.45 -7.71
N PHE A 625 10.75 -12.42 -8.56
CA PHE A 625 9.85 -13.47 -9.00
C PHE A 625 10.53 -14.82 -8.76
N ALA A 626 9.79 -15.77 -8.20
CA ALA A 626 10.24 -17.15 -8.11
C ALA A 626 10.03 -17.84 -9.46
N SER A 627 11.06 -18.51 -9.95
CA SER A 627 10.93 -19.40 -11.11
C SER A 627 10.21 -20.69 -10.66
N LEU A 628 9.00 -20.90 -11.18
CA LEU A 628 8.21 -22.11 -10.95
C LEU A 628 8.49 -23.15 -12.05
N ASN A 629 8.05 -24.39 -11.82
CA ASN A 629 8.17 -25.46 -12.81
C ASN A 629 7.55 -25.04 -14.16
N ARG A 630 8.25 -25.35 -15.27
CA ARG A 630 7.85 -25.03 -16.66
C ARG A 630 7.96 -23.56 -17.08
N GLY A 631 8.82 -22.77 -16.43
CA GLY A 631 9.11 -21.40 -16.86
C GLY A 631 8.06 -20.35 -16.48
N GLN A 632 7.05 -20.75 -15.68
CA GLN A 632 6.10 -19.80 -15.10
C GLN A 632 6.75 -19.03 -13.95
N LEU A 633 6.46 -17.73 -13.85
CA LEU A 633 6.90 -16.89 -12.75
C LEU A 633 5.81 -16.80 -11.69
N GLY A 634 6.20 -16.83 -10.42
CA GLY A 634 5.30 -16.66 -9.29
C GLY A 634 5.84 -15.71 -8.23
N ASN A 635 5.00 -15.38 -7.26
CA ASN A 635 5.46 -14.65 -6.09
C ASN A 635 6.43 -15.50 -5.27
N PRO A 636 7.59 -14.94 -4.86
CA PRO A 636 8.46 -15.60 -3.91
C PRO A 636 7.71 -15.89 -2.59
N PRO A 637 7.94 -17.07 -1.98
CA PRO A 637 7.29 -17.41 -0.73
C PRO A 637 7.75 -16.47 0.41
N PRO A 638 6.91 -16.24 1.43
CA PRO A 638 7.33 -15.55 2.66
C PRO A 638 8.59 -16.17 3.25
N GLY A 639 9.53 -15.35 3.71
CA GLY A 639 10.86 -15.76 4.16
C GLY A 639 11.94 -15.70 3.08
N THR A 640 11.62 -15.35 1.83
CA THR A 640 12.63 -15.16 0.78
C THR A 640 13.54 -13.97 1.10
N ILE A 641 14.85 -14.21 1.15
CA ILE A 641 15.92 -13.27 1.42
C ILE A 641 16.82 -13.17 0.17
N ILE A 642 17.10 -11.94 -0.25
CA ILE A 642 18.03 -11.62 -1.33
C ILE A 642 19.09 -10.68 -0.78
N ASP A 643 20.34 -11.12 -0.70
CA ASP A 643 21.47 -10.37 -0.16
C ASP A 643 22.70 -10.36 -1.10
N THR A 644 22.53 -10.81 -2.34
CA THR A 644 23.57 -10.88 -3.37
C THR A 644 23.11 -10.26 -4.68
N GLU A 645 24.06 -9.81 -5.51
CA GLU A 645 23.93 -9.36 -6.91
C GLU A 645 23.13 -8.07 -7.16
N VAL A 646 22.01 -7.86 -6.45
CA VAL A 646 21.12 -6.69 -6.60
C VAL A 646 21.21 -5.72 -5.42
N THR A 647 22.03 -6.05 -4.43
CA THR A 647 22.42 -5.20 -3.30
C THR A 647 23.54 -4.24 -3.71
N LYS A 648 23.75 -3.16 -2.95
CA LYS A 648 24.83 -2.22 -3.27
C LYS A 648 26.16 -2.75 -2.68
N PRO A 649 27.25 -2.83 -3.46
CA PRO A 649 28.54 -3.35 -2.97
C PRO A 649 29.07 -2.62 -1.72
N GLU A 650 28.78 -1.33 -1.61
CA GLU A 650 29.19 -0.47 -0.50
C GLU A 650 28.26 -0.55 0.74
N TRP A 651 27.11 -1.21 0.64
CA TRP A 651 26.12 -1.26 1.74
C TRP A 651 26.06 -2.65 2.37
N TYR A 652 25.76 -2.67 3.67
CA TYR A 652 25.29 -3.88 4.32
C TYR A 652 23.76 -3.89 4.22
N ASP A 653 23.23 -4.32 3.07
CA ASP A 653 21.80 -4.35 2.78
C ASP A 653 21.29 -5.72 2.32
N PHE A 654 19.98 -5.92 2.44
CA PHE A 654 19.28 -7.11 1.96
C PHE A 654 17.80 -6.82 1.71
N PHE A 655 17.17 -7.63 0.86
CA PHE A 655 15.73 -7.64 0.67
C PHE A 655 15.11 -8.84 1.39
N LEU A 656 13.93 -8.65 1.97
CA LEU A 656 13.14 -9.72 2.57
C LEU A 656 11.69 -9.61 2.12
N VAL A 657 11.17 -10.73 1.60
CA VAL A 657 9.75 -10.94 1.35
C VAL A 657 9.17 -11.58 2.59
N SER A 658 8.53 -10.80 3.46
CA SER A 658 8.02 -11.32 4.73
C SER A 658 6.53 -11.71 4.69
N GLN A 659 5.74 -11.14 3.78
CA GLN A 659 4.28 -11.35 3.69
C GLN A 659 3.89 -12.18 2.47
N SER A 660 2.74 -12.85 2.55
CA SER A 660 2.05 -13.41 1.38
C SER A 660 0.99 -12.44 0.88
N VAL A 661 0.76 -12.39 -0.44
CA VAL A 661 -0.27 -11.58 -1.09
C VAL A 661 -1.21 -12.49 -1.86
N ARG A 662 -2.52 -12.23 -1.77
CA ARG A 662 -3.54 -13.04 -2.46
C ARG A 662 -3.73 -12.64 -3.92
N GLN A 663 -3.37 -11.41 -4.25
CA GLN A 663 -3.49 -10.79 -5.57
C GLN A 663 -2.27 -9.88 -5.77
N GLY A 664 -1.84 -9.77 -7.03
CA GLY A 664 -0.70 -8.93 -7.42
C GLY A 664 0.68 -9.51 -7.09
N THR A 665 1.72 -8.75 -7.43
CA THR A 665 3.12 -9.08 -7.11
C THR A 665 3.51 -8.64 -5.69
N VAL A 666 4.17 -9.52 -4.95
CA VAL A 666 4.67 -9.20 -3.62
C VAL A 666 5.78 -8.14 -3.72
N THR A 667 5.63 -7.06 -2.95
CA THR A 667 6.68 -6.05 -2.87
C THR A 667 7.62 -6.39 -1.72
N PRO A 668 8.90 -6.70 -1.97
CA PRO A 668 9.87 -6.94 -0.91
C PRO A 668 10.03 -5.70 -0.02
N THR A 669 10.64 -5.88 1.14
CA THR A 669 11.12 -4.77 1.96
C THR A 669 12.63 -4.75 1.90
N HIS A 670 13.22 -3.58 1.62
CA HIS A 670 14.66 -3.37 1.61
C HIS A 670 15.13 -2.93 2.98
N TYR A 671 16.16 -3.58 3.50
CA TYR A 671 16.76 -3.31 4.80
C TYR A 671 18.21 -2.92 4.59
N ASN A 672 18.61 -1.75 5.07
CA ASN A 672 19.99 -1.29 5.03
C ASN A 672 20.51 -1.14 6.47
N VAL A 673 21.49 -1.95 6.85
CA VAL A 673 22.17 -1.88 8.15
C VAL A 673 23.21 -0.77 8.07
N VAL A 674 22.80 0.43 8.49
CA VAL A 674 23.63 1.64 8.41
C VAL A 674 24.64 1.75 9.56
N TRP A 675 24.44 1.01 10.65
CA TRP A 675 25.40 0.94 11.76
C TRP A 675 25.27 -0.41 12.47
N ASP A 676 26.39 -1.05 12.79
CA ASP A 676 26.38 -2.32 13.52
C ASP A 676 27.61 -2.52 14.42
N THR A 677 27.38 -2.55 15.73
CA THR A 677 28.34 -3.00 16.75
C THR A 677 27.85 -4.23 17.50
N THR A 678 26.76 -4.85 17.03
CA THR A 678 26.10 -6.00 17.67
C THR A 678 26.94 -7.28 17.63
N GLY A 679 27.79 -7.42 16.61
CA GLY A 679 28.53 -8.64 16.32
C GLY A 679 27.63 -9.78 15.84
N LEU A 680 26.41 -9.47 15.36
CA LEU A 680 25.55 -10.45 14.73
C LEU A 680 26.07 -10.75 13.31
N LYS A 681 26.06 -12.02 12.93
CA LYS A 681 26.30 -12.40 11.54
C LYS A 681 25.12 -11.90 10.67
N PRO A 682 25.34 -11.63 9.37
CA PRO A 682 24.27 -11.22 8.47
C PRO A 682 23.02 -12.10 8.50
N ASP A 683 23.21 -13.42 8.50
CA ASP A 683 22.12 -14.39 8.63
C ASP A 683 21.28 -14.19 9.91
N HIS A 684 21.93 -13.91 11.04
CA HIS A 684 21.23 -13.67 12.31
C HIS A 684 20.41 -12.38 12.28
N MET A 685 20.92 -11.31 11.66
CA MET A 685 20.19 -10.05 11.49
C MET A 685 18.97 -10.24 10.58
N GLN A 686 19.13 -10.96 9.47
CA GLN A 686 18.04 -11.28 8.53
C GLN A 686 16.96 -12.14 9.20
N ARG A 687 17.35 -13.20 9.90
CA ARG A 687 16.43 -14.08 10.64
C ARG A 687 15.72 -13.36 11.78
N LEU A 688 16.42 -12.49 12.51
CA LEU A 688 15.79 -11.66 13.53
C LEU A 688 14.75 -10.71 12.90
N THR A 689 15.10 -10.04 11.81
CA THR A 689 14.18 -9.19 11.04
C THR A 689 12.92 -9.97 10.63
N TYR A 690 13.08 -11.18 10.08
CA TYR A 690 11.95 -12.02 9.70
C TYR A 690 11.09 -12.45 10.90
N LYS A 691 11.71 -12.86 12.03
CA LYS A 691 10.98 -13.14 13.28
C LYS A 691 10.15 -11.93 13.73
N MET A 692 10.70 -10.72 13.68
CA MET A 692 9.96 -9.51 14.08
C MET A 692 8.73 -9.25 13.20
N CYS A 693 8.71 -9.71 11.94
CA CYS A 693 7.53 -9.62 11.07
C CYS A 693 6.36 -10.50 11.52
N HIS A 694 6.55 -11.43 12.46
CA HIS A 694 5.48 -12.30 12.98
C HIS A 694 4.87 -11.79 14.29
N LEU A 695 5.39 -10.72 14.90
CA LEU A 695 5.01 -10.27 16.26
C LEU A 695 4.00 -9.11 16.29
N TYR A 696 3.29 -8.85 15.19
CA TYR A 696 2.27 -7.81 15.13
C TYR A 696 0.88 -8.35 15.47
N TYR A 697 0.40 -8.05 16.67
CA TYR A 697 -0.79 -8.69 17.24
C TYR A 697 -2.13 -8.35 16.58
N ASN A 698 -2.17 -7.29 15.77
CA ASN A 698 -3.39 -6.94 15.06
C ASN A 698 -3.64 -7.81 13.81
N TRP A 699 -2.67 -8.65 13.43
CA TRP A 699 -2.76 -9.55 12.29
C TRP A 699 -2.15 -10.92 12.66
N PRO A 700 -2.94 -12.00 12.74
CA PRO A 700 -2.46 -13.36 12.98
C PRO A 700 -1.82 -13.93 11.71
N GLY A 701 -0.76 -13.27 11.25
CA GLY A 701 0.01 -13.57 10.05
C GLY A 701 1.27 -12.71 10.01
N THR A 702 2.16 -12.99 9.07
CA THR A 702 3.34 -12.14 8.86
C THR A 702 2.96 -10.80 8.24
N ILE A 703 3.61 -9.72 8.66
CA ILE A 703 3.47 -8.40 8.06
C ILE A 703 4.72 -7.96 7.30
N ARG A 704 4.58 -6.97 6.43
CA ARG A 704 5.64 -6.47 5.53
C ARG A 704 6.90 -5.95 6.21
N VAL A 705 6.78 -5.48 7.45
CA VAL A 705 7.88 -4.86 8.22
C VAL A 705 7.92 -5.39 9.64
N PRO A 706 9.03 -5.21 10.37
CA PRO A 706 9.11 -5.61 11.76
C PRO A 706 7.97 -5.02 12.59
N ALA A 707 7.38 -5.82 13.49
CA ALA A 707 6.32 -5.38 14.38
C ALA A 707 6.61 -4.07 15.13
N PRO A 708 7.84 -3.83 15.66
CA PRO A 708 8.19 -2.54 16.28
C PRO A 708 7.96 -1.33 15.34
N CYS A 709 8.34 -1.43 14.06
CA CYS A 709 8.08 -0.37 13.08
C CYS A 709 6.58 -0.17 12.84
N GLN A 710 5.83 -1.27 12.69
CA GLN A 710 4.40 -1.18 12.45
C GLN A 710 3.64 -0.60 13.66
N TYR A 711 4.07 -0.92 14.88
CA TYR A 711 3.54 -0.32 16.09
C TYR A 711 3.89 1.17 16.19
N ALA A 712 5.15 1.54 15.91
CA ALA A 712 5.58 2.94 15.86
C ALA A 712 4.75 3.75 14.85
N HIS A 713 4.52 3.19 13.66
CA HIS A 713 3.65 3.77 12.65
C HIS A 713 2.22 3.98 13.16
N LYS A 714 1.60 2.94 13.75
CA LYS A 714 0.23 3.03 14.28
C LYS A 714 0.10 4.08 15.38
N LEU A 715 1.09 4.16 16.27
CA LEU A 715 1.17 5.15 17.33
C LEU A 715 1.30 6.57 16.76
N ALA A 716 2.29 6.79 15.89
CA ALA A 716 2.54 8.09 15.26
C ALA A 716 1.32 8.55 14.45
N PHE A 717 0.69 7.64 13.71
CA PHE A 717 -0.54 7.90 12.97
C PHE A 717 -1.68 8.30 13.91
N LEU A 718 -1.95 7.54 14.97
CA LEU A 718 -3.01 7.86 15.93
C LEU A 718 -2.80 9.23 16.58
N VAL A 719 -1.57 9.53 17.01
CA VAL A 719 -1.25 10.80 17.66
C VAL A 719 -1.29 11.95 16.66
N GLY A 720 -0.71 11.77 15.48
CA GLY A 720 -0.65 12.77 14.42
C GLY A 720 -2.01 13.10 13.81
N GLN A 721 -2.88 12.11 13.61
CA GLN A 721 -4.18 12.30 12.96
C GLN A 721 -5.33 12.57 13.92
N SER A 722 -5.32 12.04 15.15
CA SER A 722 -6.51 12.05 16.02
C SER A 722 -6.30 12.75 17.36
N ILE A 723 -5.15 12.56 18.03
CA ILE A 723 -4.95 13.08 19.40
C ILE A 723 -4.37 14.50 19.38
N HIS A 724 -3.40 14.75 18.50
CA HIS A 724 -2.65 16.00 18.34
C HIS A 724 -2.01 16.54 19.64
N ARG A 725 -1.81 15.69 20.64
CA ARG A 725 -1.16 15.97 21.94
C ARG A 725 -0.43 14.71 22.41
N ASP A 726 0.52 14.87 23.34
CA ASP A 726 1.20 13.73 23.96
C ASP A 726 0.20 12.88 24.77
N PRO A 727 0.12 11.58 24.50
CA PRO A 727 -0.65 10.64 25.33
C PRO A 727 -0.06 10.53 26.74
N SER A 728 -0.90 10.17 27.70
CA SER A 728 -0.50 9.99 29.09
C SER A 728 0.54 8.86 29.24
N PRO A 729 1.63 9.07 30.01
CA PRO A 729 2.63 8.03 30.31
C PRO A 729 2.05 6.77 30.94
N ALA A 730 0.87 6.85 31.59
CA ALA A 730 0.19 5.70 32.19
C ALA A 730 -0.27 4.64 31.17
N LEU A 731 -0.27 4.98 29.87
CA LEU A 731 -0.59 4.05 28.78
C LEU A 731 0.66 3.51 28.07
N ALA A 732 1.85 4.01 28.42
CA ALA A 732 3.07 3.77 27.64
C ALA A 732 3.50 2.29 27.59
N ASP A 733 3.14 1.49 28.59
CA ASP A 733 3.44 0.06 28.69
C ASP A 733 2.39 -0.86 28.02
N ARG A 734 1.41 -0.27 27.32
CA ARG A 734 0.31 -0.98 26.66
C ARG A 734 0.27 -0.67 25.17
N LEU A 735 -0.30 -1.60 24.40
CA LEU A 735 -0.61 -1.39 22.98
C LEU A 735 -1.95 -0.65 22.80
N TYR A 736 -2.15 0.46 23.53
CA TYR A 736 -3.42 1.22 23.56
C TYR A 736 -3.83 1.82 22.20
N PHE A 737 -2.85 1.97 21.30
CA PHE A 737 -2.96 2.60 19.99
C PHE A 737 -3.39 1.64 18.86
N LEU A 738 -3.54 0.34 19.15
CA LEU A 738 -4.16 -0.61 18.22
C LEU A 738 -5.65 -0.30 17.98
#